data_AF-A0A7K3XYR4-F1
#
_entry.id   AF-A0A7K3XYR4-F1
#
_cell.length_a   1.000
_cell.length_b   1.000
_cell.length_c   1.000
_cell.angle_alpha   90.00
_cell.angle_beta   90.00
_cell.angle_gamma   90.00
#
_symmetry.space_group_name_H-M   'P 1'
#
loop_
_entity.id
_entity.type
_entity.pdbx_description
1 polymer ?
#
loop_
_entity_poly.entity_id
_entity_poly.type
_entity_poly.pdbx_seq_one_letter_code
_entity_poly.pdbx_strand_id
1 'polypeptide(L)'
;MDSADEACAPKADETVAPYLQNRELSWLTFNERVLDQGADETVPLLERLNFISIFWSNLQEFFMVRVGSLTDLSLVKKSIIDSKSGMTPAQQLDAIYKRCHELYPIQEATYEALRKLLADAGVSHLRAEDLDDAQREFLATYVRHNVMPFLSPQIINSRHPFPHLENGALYVIVRLDEEVGPKKKAGKKKGKDGVEEAAQHDDKESKKNLGAEGVTFGLVPMPRQCERVVKLPGDGFQYILLEHVIEMVAADIFSMYEVKYTDVICVTRNADLDATESTDAQDEDYREHMKRILKKRARLAPVRLEAERPLSETSEKVLLKRLNLKHHQVFTTRVPLDMSYTWGLASRVSDKQRERLTNTPFTPQWPACLDRNRHIMDQVCEKEVLLSYPYESMDPFVQLLREASTDPSVISIKITLYRLASQSHLAEALIAAAENGKEVTALFELRARFDESNNIEWSQRFEQAGCNVIYGFHDYKVHSKICCITRQTPEGLQHITQLGTGNYNEKTAKLYTDLSFITTDPTFGRDATEFFRNMGLENASDNYSILKVAPLQIKPMIIANIDQQISLAKEGQPCGLFFKTNSVTDKDVIEKIVEASQAGVPTTMLVRGICCLVPGLEGYTDNVRVVSIVGRLLEHSRIYGFGPRESMKVYCSSADLMTRNMDKRVEIAWPILNSEIKDQILDYMDLCMSDTAKLRELLPNSEYTRLGAFAKQDENGTTSLFESQEFLIKRAQKRRLEAAENEAARQVEERRLAAEARAAAQAEREAAMEAASKVATSVAVATAVDAQAGEPADAGEPAEAAASANAAAGSAGATAGAATTKAANSNASTQHKPSLLARVLSVFVRK
;
A
#
# COMPACT_ATOMS: atom_id res chain seq x y z
N MET A 1 43.66 -25.71 -35.60
CA MET A 1 44.23 -24.53 -34.91
C MET A 1 43.31 -24.29 -33.76
N ASP A 2 43.71 -24.85 -32.63
CA ASP A 2 42.85 -25.15 -31.52
C ASP A 2 43.19 -24.19 -30.36
N SER A 3 42.53 -24.36 -29.20
CA SER A 3 42.65 -23.52 -28.00
C SER A 3 42.07 -22.09 -28.10
N ALA A 4 40.79 -21.94 -27.75
CA ALA A 4 40.22 -20.76 -27.08
C ALA A 4 38.73 -20.97 -26.67
N ASP A 5 38.37 -22.08 -26.00
CA ASP A 5 36.97 -22.26 -25.54
C ASP A 5 36.80 -23.14 -24.26
N GLU A 6 37.82 -23.21 -23.39
CA GLU A 6 37.64 -23.73 -22.02
C GLU A 6 37.03 -22.66 -21.12
N ALA A 7 35.76 -22.34 -21.36
CA ALA A 7 34.94 -21.61 -20.39
C ALA A 7 34.84 -22.46 -19.11
N CYS A 8 35.36 -21.92 -17.99
CA CYS A 8 35.48 -22.65 -16.74
C CYS A 8 34.12 -23.17 -16.25
N ALA A 9 33.92 -24.49 -16.33
CA ALA A 9 32.75 -25.14 -15.76
C ALA A 9 32.77 -24.97 -14.23
N PRO A 10 31.67 -24.53 -13.60
CA PRO A 10 31.63 -24.36 -12.14
C PRO A 10 31.87 -25.71 -11.46
N LYS A 11 32.79 -25.74 -10.50
CA LYS A 11 33.13 -26.95 -9.75
C LYS A 11 31.88 -27.42 -8.99
N ALA A 12 31.47 -28.67 -9.22
CA ALA A 12 30.22 -29.22 -8.70
C ALA A 12 30.28 -29.64 -7.22
N ASP A 13 31.05 -28.93 -6.38
CA ASP A 13 31.32 -29.30 -4.98
C ASP A 13 31.61 -28.07 -4.08
N GLU A 14 30.94 -26.94 -4.34
CA GLU A 14 30.70 -25.95 -3.28
C GLU A 14 29.43 -26.38 -2.52
N THR A 15 29.60 -26.88 -1.30
CA THR A 15 28.48 -27.15 -0.40
C THR A 15 27.77 -25.86 -0.06
N VAL A 16 26.43 -25.85 -0.19
CA VAL A 16 25.61 -24.69 0.15
C VAL A 16 25.83 -24.33 1.62
N ALA A 17 26.21 -23.09 1.89
CA ALA A 17 26.51 -22.65 3.25
C ALA A 17 25.30 -22.85 4.18
N PRO A 18 25.46 -23.45 5.37
CA PRO A 18 24.35 -23.90 6.22
C PRO A 18 23.49 -22.75 6.75
N TYR A 19 24.02 -21.53 6.76
CA TYR A 19 23.32 -20.31 7.15
C TYR A 19 22.48 -19.68 6.03
N LEU A 20 22.38 -20.31 4.85
CA LEU A 20 21.55 -19.85 3.74
C LEU A 20 20.30 -20.73 3.55
N GLN A 21 19.16 -20.08 3.29
CA GLN A 21 17.89 -20.75 2.98
C GLN A 21 17.25 -20.25 1.68
N ASN A 22 16.43 -21.09 1.05
CA ASN A 22 15.79 -20.77 -0.22
C ASN A 22 14.83 -19.56 -0.10
N ARG A 23 14.99 -18.61 -1.02
CA ARG A 23 14.25 -17.34 -1.10
C ARG A 23 12.73 -17.51 -1.19
N GLU A 24 12.26 -18.54 -1.88
CA GLU A 24 10.83 -18.72 -2.18
C GLU A 24 10.13 -19.55 -1.10
N LEU A 25 10.82 -20.53 -0.51
CA LEU A 25 10.34 -21.18 0.72
C LEU A 25 10.26 -20.19 1.88
N SER A 26 11.27 -19.34 2.06
CA SER A 26 11.26 -18.24 3.04
C SER A 26 10.11 -17.23 2.79
N TRP A 27 9.70 -17.03 1.52
CA TRP A 27 8.50 -16.26 1.21
C TRP A 27 7.20 -16.99 1.58
N LEU A 28 7.11 -18.31 1.37
CA LEU A 28 5.96 -19.10 1.80
C LEU A 28 5.82 -19.10 3.32
N THR A 29 6.92 -19.21 4.06
CA THR A 29 6.96 -19.04 5.54
C THR A 29 6.62 -17.61 5.98
N PHE A 30 6.82 -16.58 5.15
CA PHE A 30 6.24 -15.26 5.40
C PHE A 30 4.71 -15.28 5.23
N ASN A 31 4.19 -15.89 4.16
CA ASN A 31 2.75 -15.89 3.91
C ASN A 31 1.98 -16.75 4.93
N GLU A 32 2.57 -17.84 5.40
CA GLU A 32 2.08 -18.62 6.57
C GLU A 32 1.88 -17.74 7.80
N ARG A 33 2.81 -16.83 8.11
CA ARG A 33 2.67 -15.88 9.23
C ARG A 33 1.57 -14.83 9.00
N VAL A 34 1.09 -14.65 7.77
CA VAL A 34 -0.13 -13.87 7.46
C VAL A 34 -1.38 -14.73 7.70
N LEU A 35 -1.36 -16.01 7.32
CA LEU A 35 -2.45 -16.95 7.60
C LEU A 35 -2.66 -17.16 9.11
N ASP A 36 -1.58 -17.16 9.90
CA ASP A 36 -1.65 -17.25 11.37
C ASP A 36 -2.41 -16.06 11.99
N GLN A 37 -2.42 -14.87 11.38
CA GLN A 37 -3.29 -13.76 11.81
C GLN A 37 -4.78 -14.01 11.50
N GLY A 38 -5.11 -14.99 10.66
CA GLY A 38 -6.45 -15.54 10.48
C GLY A 38 -6.87 -16.52 11.58
N ALA A 39 -5.91 -17.12 12.30
CA ALA A 39 -6.17 -17.98 13.46
C ALA A 39 -6.16 -17.20 14.79
N ASP A 40 -5.29 -16.19 14.90
CA ASP A 40 -5.01 -15.38 16.10
C ASP A 40 -6.28 -14.89 16.84
N GLU A 41 -6.44 -15.33 18.09
CA GLU A 41 -7.61 -14.99 18.92
C GLU A 41 -7.70 -13.52 19.31
N THR A 42 -6.60 -12.76 19.25
CA THR A 42 -6.59 -11.31 19.52
C THR A 42 -7.23 -10.48 18.39
N VAL A 43 -7.33 -11.05 17.18
CA VAL A 43 -7.80 -10.35 15.99
C VAL A 43 -9.34 -10.45 15.88
N PRO A 44 -10.07 -9.37 15.54
CA PRO A 44 -11.53 -9.43 15.31
C PRO A 44 -11.92 -10.37 14.14
N LEU A 45 -13.08 -11.03 14.21
CA LEU A 45 -13.39 -12.17 13.32
C LEU A 45 -13.47 -11.82 11.82
N LEU A 46 -13.97 -10.64 11.43
CA LEU A 46 -13.96 -10.23 10.01
C LEU A 46 -12.54 -9.85 9.55
N GLU A 47 -11.67 -9.44 10.46
CA GLU A 47 -10.28 -9.09 10.16
C GLU A 47 -9.43 -10.35 10.02
N ARG A 48 -9.69 -11.39 10.81
CA ARG A 48 -9.16 -12.74 10.55
C ARG A 48 -9.54 -13.24 9.16
N LEU A 49 -10.78 -13.00 8.74
CA LEU A 49 -11.25 -13.40 7.42
C LEU A 49 -10.56 -12.59 6.31
N ASN A 50 -10.31 -11.30 6.54
CA ASN A 50 -9.45 -10.47 5.68
C ASN A 50 -8.01 -11.01 5.64
N PHE A 51 -7.42 -11.47 6.74
CA PHE A 51 -6.08 -12.11 6.72
C PHE A 51 -6.04 -13.39 5.89
N ILE A 52 -7.08 -14.23 5.92
CA ILE A 52 -7.20 -15.39 5.01
C ILE A 52 -7.32 -14.92 3.54
N SER A 53 -8.03 -13.82 3.27
CA SER A 53 -8.04 -13.20 1.93
C SER A 53 -6.66 -12.66 1.52
N ILE A 54 -5.88 -12.08 2.43
CA ILE A 54 -4.53 -11.56 2.14
C ILE A 54 -3.57 -12.72 1.87
N PHE A 55 -3.64 -13.81 2.64
CA PHE A 55 -2.89 -15.04 2.35
C PHE A 55 -3.17 -15.54 0.93
N TRP A 56 -4.46 -15.62 0.54
CA TRP A 56 -4.88 -16.02 -0.80
C TRP A 56 -4.37 -15.06 -1.89
N SER A 57 -4.53 -13.74 -1.73
CA SER A 57 -4.12 -12.77 -2.76
C SER A 57 -2.60 -12.70 -2.93
N ASN A 58 -1.86 -12.77 -1.82
CA ASN A 58 -0.40 -12.90 -1.83
C ASN A 58 0.03 -14.16 -2.59
N LEU A 59 -0.66 -15.28 -2.37
CA LEU A 59 -0.34 -16.55 -3.01
C LEU A 59 -0.68 -16.53 -4.51
N GLN A 60 -1.77 -15.88 -4.92
CA GLN A 60 -2.06 -15.60 -6.34
C GLN A 60 -0.93 -14.78 -6.98
N GLU A 61 -0.46 -13.68 -6.37
CA GLU A 61 0.69 -12.92 -6.91
C GLU A 61 1.95 -13.80 -7.01
N PHE A 62 2.24 -14.59 -5.98
CA PHE A 62 3.40 -15.48 -5.96
C PHE A 62 3.34 -16.55 -7.07
N PHE A 63 2.18 -17.12 -7.35
CA PHE A 63 2.01 -18.05 -8.49
C PHE A 63 2.12 -17.32 -9.84
N MET A 64 1.40 -16.22 -10.02
CA MET A 64 1.44 -15.43 -11.27
C MET A 64 2.85 -14.93 -11.62
N VAL A 65 3.58 -14.45 -10.61
CA VAL A 65 4.90 -13.85 -10.78
C VAL A 65 5.99 -14.90 -10.60
N ARG A 66 6.22 -15.42 -9.39
CA ARG A 66 7.47 -16.14 -9.06
C ARG A 66 7.49 -17.58 -9.56
N VAL A 67 6.37 -18.28 -9.42
CA VAL A 67 6.21 -19.61 -10.04
C VAL A 67 6.20 -19.47 -11.56
N GLY A 68 5.67 -18.37 -12.10
CA GLY A 68 5.87 -17.93 -13.49
C GLY A 68 7.34 -17.84 -13.90
N SER A 69 8.12 -16.93 -13.30
CA SER A 69 9.55 -16.75 -13.59
C SER A 69 10.35 -18.06 -13.47
N LEU A 70 10.11 -18.85 -12.41
CA LEU A 70 10.80 -20.12 -12.20
C LEU A 70 10.38 -21.18 -13.22
N THR A 71 9.12 -21.20 -13.67
CA THR A 71 8.67 -22.08 -14.74
C THR A 71 9.39 -21.76 -16.04
N ASP A 72 9.44 -20.48 -16.43
CA ASP A 72 10.13 -20.02 -17.64
C ASP A 72 11.64 -20.30 -17.57
N LEU A 73 12.28 -20.07 -16.41
CA LEU A 73 13.68 -20.43 -16.16
C LEU A 73 13.91 -21.96 -16.23
N SER A 74 12.99 -22.79 -15.74
CA SER A 74 13.07 -24.25 -15.82
C SER A 74 12.96 -24.79 -17.25
N LEU A 75 12.33 -24.02 -18.16
CA LEU A 75 12.25 -24.36 -19.58
C LEU A 75 13.51 -23.93 -20.33
N VAL A 76 14.04 -22.73 -20.04
CA VAL A 76 15.13 -22.10 -20.83
C VAL A 76 16.53 -22.35 -20.26
N LYS A 77 16.72 -22.38 -18.94
CA LYS A 77 18.05 -22.39 -18.28
C LYS A 77 18.16 -23.48 -17.20
N LYS A 78 17.87 -24.73 -17.58
CA LYS A 78 17.77 -25.92 -16.71
C LYS A 78 18.93 -26.17 -15.75
N SER A 79 20.15 -25.79 -16.13
CA SER A 79 21.39 -26.03 -15.38
C SER A 79 21.82 -24.87 -14.47
N ILE A 80 21.06 -23.77 -14.39
CA ILE A 80 21.32 -22.74 -13.36
C ILE A 80 20.96 -23.31 -11.99
N ILE A 81 21.82 -23.04 -11.02
CA ILE A 81 21.67 -23.40 -9.60
C ILE A 81 21.54 -22.10 -8.80
N ASP A 82 20.58 -22.01 -7.87
CA ASP A 82 20.51 -20.88 -6.94
C ASP A 82 21.62 -20.97 -5.87
N SER A 83 22.37 -19.88 -5.73
CA SER A 83 23.55 -19.79 -4.85
C SER A 83 23.26 -19.73 -3.34
N LYS A 84 21.99 -19.88 -2.92
CA LYS A 84 21.56 -19.87 -1.51
C LYS A 84 20.89 -21.17 -1.08
N SER A 85 20.55 -22.04 -2.03
CA SER A 85 19.83 -23.29 -1.76
C SER A 85 20.36 -24.49 -2.55
N GLY A 86 21.26 -24.30 -3.52
CA GLY A 86 21.78 -25.39 -4.35
C GLY A 86 20.74 -26.01 -5.29
N MET A 87 19.55 -25.39 -5.40
CA MET A 87 18.43 -25.93 -6.16
C MET A 87 18.37 -25.34 -7.57
N THR A 88 18.24 -26.21 -8.57
CA THR A 88 17.80 -25.82 -9.92
C THR A 88 16.37 -25.26 -9.88
N PRO A 89 15.93 -24.45 -10.88
CA PRO A 89 14.55 -23.97 -10.95
C PRO A 89 13.49 -25.08 -10.86
N ALA A 90 13.77 -26.28 -11.38
CA ALA A 90 12.86 -27.42 -11.27
C ALA A 90 12.72 -27.92 -9.83
N GLN A 91 13.83 -28.09 -9.10
CA GLN A 91 13.79 -28.48 -7.68
C GLN A 91 13.14 -27.41 -6.80
N GLN A 92 13.32 -26.13 -7.10
CA GLN A 92 12.63 -25.04 -6.41
C GLN A 92 11.12 -25.10 -6.66
N LEU A 93 10.68 -25.34 -7.89
CA LEU A 93 9.26 -25.55 -8.21
C LEU A 93 8.70 -26.76 -7.44
N ASP A 94 9.33 -27.92 -7.49
CA ASP A 94 8.86 -29.13 -6.80
C ASP A 94 8.76 -28.90 -5.27
N ALA A 95 9.71 -28.19 -4.67
CA ALA A 95 9.67 -27.78 -3.26
C ALA A 95 8.55 -26.77 -2.95
N ILE A 96 8.31 -25.80 -3.83
CA ILE A 96 7.21 -24.83 -3.74
C ILE A 96 5.85 -25.54 -3.80
N TYR A 97 5.64 -26.43 -4.77
CA TYR A 97 4.37 -27.19 -4.87
C TYR A 97 4.17 -28.04 -3.61
N LYS A 98 5.20 -28.77 -3.15
CA LYS A 98 5.13 -29.52 -1.88
C LYS A 98 4.72 -28.64 -0.71
N ARG A 99 5.38 -27.50 -0.50
CA ARG A 99 5.06 -26.59 0.61
C ARG A 99 3.68 -25.97 0.49
N CYS A 100 3.19 -25.71 -0.72
CA CYS A 100 1.79 -25.28 -0.92
C CYS A 100 0.80 -26.39 -0.53
N HIS A 101 1.06 -27.66 -0.87
CA HIS A 101 0.22 -28.80 -0.46
C HIS A 101 0.18 -29.02 1.06
N GLU A 102 1.20 -28.57 1.79
CA GLU A 102 1.20 -28.53 3.26
C GLU A 102 0.38 -27.36 3.83
N LEU A 103 0.35 -26.20 3.14
CA LEU A 103 -0.34 -24.99 3.60
C LEU A 103 -1.84 -24.97 3.32
N TYR A 104 -2.31 -25.58 2.22
CA TYR A 104 -3.75 -25.59 1.86
C TYR A 104 -4.63 -26.23 2.96
N PRO A 105 -4.27 -27.39 3.56
CA PRO A 105 -5.02 -27.96 4.70
C PRO A 105 -5.05 -27.06 5.94
N ILE A 106 -3.99 -26.30 6.21
CA ILE A 106 -3.93 -25.33 7.32
C ILE A 106 -4.89 -24.15 7.05
N GLN A 107 -4.93 -23.68 5.79
CA GLN A 107 -5.86 -22.63 5.36
C GLN A 107 -7.32 -23.10 5.49
N GLU A 108 -7.65 -24.31 5.06
CA GLU A 108 -9.01 -24.87 5.16
C GLU A 108 -9.44 -25.04 6.63
N ALA A 109 -8.56 -25.58 7.48
CA ALA A 109 -8.85 -25.74 8.92
C ALA A 109 -9.09 -24.39 9.61
N THR A 110 -8.26 -23.39 9.33
CA THR A 110 -8.41 -22.02 9.88
C THR A 110 -9.70 -21.37 9.39
N TYR A 111 -10.02 -21.51 8.10
CA TYR A 111 -11.25 -20.96 7.51
C TYR A 111 -12.53 -21.62 8.04
N GLU A 112 -12.59 -22.96 8.14
CA GLU A 112 -13.78 -23.67 8.65
C GLU A 112 -13.96 -23.49 10.17
N ALA A 113 -12.89 -23.24 10.93
CA ALA A 113 -13.00 -22.79 12.32
C ALA A 113 -13.60 -21.38 12.40
N LEU A 114 -13.07 -20.44 11.60
CA LEU A 114 -13.54 -19.07 11.57
C LEU A 114 -14.98 -18.93 11.05
N ARG A 115 -15.39 -19.74 10.06
CA ARG A 115 -16.75 -19.75 9.51
C ARG A 115 -17.80 -20.06 10.59
N LYS A 116 -17.46 -20.93 11.55
CA LYS A 116 -18.32 -21.26 12.70
C LYS A 116 -18.40 -20.09 13.68
N LEU A 117 -17.26 -19.52 14.07
CA LEU A 117 -17.22 -18.35 14.97
C LEU A 117 -17.97 -17.13 14.40
N LEU A 118 -17.96 -16.96 13.07
CA LEU A 118 -18.75 -15.94 12.38
C LEU A 118 -20.25 -16.26 12.37
N ALA A 119 -20.64 -17.51 12.17
CA ALA A 119 -22.05 -17.94 12.29
C ALA A 119 -22.59 -17.70 13.72
N ASP A 120 -21.81 -18.04 14.75
CA ASP A 120 -22.10 -17.75 16.17
C ASP A 120 -22.17 -16.23 16.48
N ALA A 121 -21.63 -15.39 15.59
CA ALA A 121 -21.74 -13.93 15.63
C ALA A 121 -22.89 -13.36 14.76
N GLY A 122 -23.71 -14.22 14.16
CA GLY A 122 -24.79 -13.82 13.24
C GLY A 122 -24.31 -13.40 11.86
N VAL A 123 -23.22 -14.00 11.35
CA VAL A 123 -22.64 -13.78 10.02
C VAL A 123 -22.38 -15.15 9.35
N SER A 124 -23.40 -15.69 8.68
CA SER A 124 -23.41 -17.09 8.25
C SER A 124 -23.17 -17.23 6.74
N HIS A 125 -22.06 -17.86 6.35
CA HIS A 125 -21.83 -18.34 5.00
C HIS A 125 -22.40 -19.76 4.85
N LEU A 126 -23.56 -19.84 4.21
CA LEU A 126 -24.30 -21.08 3.97
C LEU A 126 -23.92 -21.71 2.64
N ARG A 127 -23.73 -23.03 2.62
CA ARG A 127 -23.62 -23.86 1.40
C ARG A 127 -25.00 -24.37 0.97
N ALA A 128 -25.07 -25.03 -0.19
CA ALA A 128 -26.31 -25.59 -0.73
C ALA A 128 -26.93 -26.69 0.18
N GLU A 129 -26.13 -27.38 1.00
CA GLU A 129 -26.61 -28.28 2.06
C GLU A 129 -27.22 -27.55 3.27
N ASP A 130 -26.75 -26.33 3.59
CA ASP A 130 -27.11 -25.59 4.81
C ASP A 130 -28.47 -24.85 4.71
N LEU A 131 -29.04 -24.68 3.49
CA LEU A 131 -30.24 -23.86 3.26
C LEU A 131 -31.55 -24.50 3.76
N ASP A 132 -32.45 -23.69 4.33
CA ASP A 132 -33.84 -24.09 4.61
C ASP A 132 -34.76 -23.99 3.36
N ASP A 133 -35.99 -24.50 3.46
CA ASP A 133 -36.94 -24.53 2.34
C ASP A 133 -37.37 -23.13 1.86
N ALA A 134 -37.50 -22.15 2.76
CA ALA A 134 -37.87 -20.78 2.41
C ALA A 134 -36.69 -20.04 1.76
N GLN A 135 -35.46 -20.31 2.21
CA GLN A 135 -34.24 -19.85 1.55
C GLN A 135 -34.09 -20.47 0.15
N ARG A 136 -34.44 -21.75 -0.02
CA ARG A 136 -34.44 -22.43 -1.34
C ARG A 136 -35.49 -21.84 -2.29
N GLU A 137 -36.71 -21.57 -1.82
CA GLU A 137 -37.77 -20.93 -2.63
C GLU A 137 -37.41 -19.48 -3.01
N PHE A 138 -36.90 -18.71 -2.06
CA PHE A 138 -36.35 -17.36 -2.30
C PHE A 138 -35.25 -17.40 -3.36
N LEU A 139 -34.27 -18.29 -3.19
CA LEU A 139 -33.10 -18.37 -4.07
C LEU A 139 -33.50 -18.82 -5.49
N ALA A 140 -34.36 -19.83 -5.63
CA ALA A 140 -34.89 -20.26 -6.93
C ALA A 140 -35.64 -19.13 -7.66
N THR A 141 -36.35 -18.28 -6.92
CA THR A 141 -37.01 -17.09 -7.45
C THR A 141 -36.01 -15.98 -7.81
N TYR A 142 -35.02 -15.72 -6.97
CA TYR A 142 -33.96 -14.74 -7.22
C TYR A 142 -33.15 -15.09 -8.47
N VAL A 143 -32.69 -16.35 -8.58
CA VAL A 143 -31.84 -16.84 -9.68
C VAL A 143 -32.55 -16.73 -11.03
N ARG A 144 -33.82 -17.13 -11.10
CA ARG A 144 -34.62 -17.11 -12.34
C ARG A 144 -34.73 -15.71 -12.95
N HIS A 145 -34.80 -14.67 -12.12
CA HIS A 145 -34.99 -13.29 -12.58
C HIS A 145 -33.69 -12.48 -12.66
N ASN A 146 -32.72 -12.72 -11.77
CA ASN A 146 -31.55 -11.85 -11.60
C ASN A 146 -30.23 -12.48 -12.03
N VAL A 147 -30.16 -13.81 -12.22
CA VAL A 147 -28.90 -14.52 -12.55
C VAL A 147 -29.00 -15.20 -13.91
N MET A 148 -30.02 -16.03 -14.13
CA MET A 148 -30.21 -16.80 -15.38
C MET A 148 -30.11 -15.97 -16.67
N PRO A 149 -30.63 -14.72 -16.75
CA PRO A 149 -30.51 -13.90 -17.96
C PRO A 149 -29.07 -13.50 -18.36
N PHE A 150 -28.09 -13.60 -17.44
CA PHE A 150 -26.69 -13.23 -17.66
C PHE A 150 -25.77 -14.44 -17.83
N LEU A 151 -26.24 -15.66 -17.60
CA LEU A 151 -25.41 -16.87 -17.74
C LEU A 151 -25.13 -17.17 -19.20
N SER A 152 -23.86 -17.42 -19.50
CA SER A 152 -23.37 -17.76 -20.84
C SER A 152 -22.76 -19.17 -20.87
N PRO A 153 -23.59 -20.22 -20.74
CA PRO A 153 -23.13 -21.61 -20.65
C PRO A 153 -22.52 -22.08 -21.98
N GLN A 154 -21.49 -22.91 -21.88
CA GLN A 154 -20.76 -23.49 -23.01
C GLN A 154 -20.67 -25.01 -22.84
N ILE A 155 -20.92 -25.76 -23.92
CA ILE A 155 -20.64 -27.21 -23.97
C ILE A 155 -19.26 -27.47 -24.57
N ILE A 156 -18.64 -28.59 -24.21
CA ILE A 156 -17.36 -29.05 -24.76
C ILE A 156 -17.56 -30.40 -25.46
N ASN A 157 -17.29 -30.44 -26.76
CA ASN A 157 -17.25 -31.65 -27.58
C ASN A 157 -16.23 -31.50 -28.75
N SER A 158 -16.43 -32.24 -29.84
CA SER A 158 -15.60 -32.17 -31.06
C SER A 158 -15.82 -30.91 -31.90
N ARG A 159 -16.96 -30.23 -31.77
CA ARG A 159 -17.34 -29.02 -32.52
C ARG A 159 -17.20 -27.75 -31.68
N HIS A 160 -17.40 -27.85 -30.37
CA HIS A 160 -17.19 -26.80 -29.38
C HIS A 160 -15.91 -27.12 -28.58
N PRO A 161 -14.74 -26.58 -28.97
CA PRO A 161 -13.48 -26.88 -28.31
C PRO A 161 -13.42 -26.27 -26.91
N PHE A 162 -12.54 -26.83 -26.06
CA PHE A 162 -12.29 -26.30 -24.72
C PHE A 162 -11.85 -24.81 -24.78
N PRO A 163 -12.55 -23.88 -24.09
CA PRO A 163 -12.30 -22.45 -24.21
C PRO A 163 -11.03 -22.01 -23.48
N HIS A 164 -10.59 -20.78 -23.75
CA HIS A 164 -9.56 -20.14 -22.92
C HIS A 164 -10.18 -19.69 -21.59
N LEU A 165 -9.75 -20.31 -20.49
CA LEU A 165 -10.10 -19.86 -19.14
C LEU A 165 -9.27 -18.61 -18.78
N GLU A 166 -9.93 -17.51 -18.44
CA GLU A 166 -9.29 -16.26 -17.99
C GLU A 166 -8.48 -16.48 -16.70
N ASN A 167 -7.42 -15.69 -16.52
CA ASN A 167 -6.57 -15.78 -15.33
C ASN A 167 -7.33 -15.37 -14.06
N GLY A 168 -7.35 -16.23 -13.04
CA GLY A 168 -7.98 -15.95 -11.74
C GLY A 168 -9.52 -15.87 -11.76
N ALA A 169 -10.17 -16.14 -12.90
CA ALA A 169 -11.63 -16.11 -13.01
C ALA A 169 -12.25 -17.44 -12.56
N LEU A 170 -13.42 -17.36 -11.91
CA LEU A 170 -14.19 -18.54 -11.49
C LEU A 170 -15.07 -19.08 -12.64
N TYR A 171 -15.05 -20.41 -12.78
CA TYR A 171 -15.93 -21.15 -13.67
C TYR A 171 -16.58 -22.30 -12.91
N VAL A 172 -17.90 -22.48 -13.09
CA VAL A 172 -18.55 -23.74 -12.72
C VAL A 172 -18.35 -24.73 -13.86
N ILE A 173 -17.63 -25.82 -13.61
CA ILE A 173 -17.51 -26.95 -14.55
C ILE A 173 -18.56 -28.01 -14.22
N VAL A 174 -19.16 -28.58 -15.25
CA VAL A 174 -20.27 -29.55 -15.14
C VAL A 174 -19.90 -30.80 -15.92
N ARG A 175 -19.89 -31.98 -15.28
CA ARG A 175 -19.72 -33.26 -15.98
C ARG A 175 -21.08 -33.72 -16.50
N LEU A 176 -21.18 -33.84 -17.83
CA LEU A 176 -22.41 -34.18 -18.55
C LEU A 176 -22.30 -35.61 -19.12
N ASP A 177 -23.36 -36.40 -19.04
CA ASP A 177 -23.40 -37.71 -19.70
C ASP A 177 -23.80 -37.62 -21.18
N GLU A 178 -23.35 -38.60 -21.97
CA GLU A 178 -23.68 -38.67 -23.40
C GLU A 178 -25.05 -39.34 -23.65
N GLU A 179 -25.58 -40.11 -22.69
CA GLU A 179 -26.90 -40.72 -22.80
C GLU A 179 -28.04 -39.73 -22.53
N VAL A 180 -28.66 -39.21 -23.60
CA VAL A 180 -29.97 -38.53 -23.52
C VAL A 180 -31.08 -39.57 -23.29
N GLY A 181 -31.12 -40.13 -22.08
CA GLY A 181 -32.00 -41.24 -21.70
C GLY A 181 -33.50 -40.92 -21.83
N PRO A 182 -34.25 -41.59 -22.72
CA PRO A 182 -35.69 -41.36 -22.83
C PRO A 182 -36.44 -41.98 -21.64
N LYS A 183 -37.02 -41.14 -20.78
CA LYS A 183 -37.88 -41.56 -19.65
C LYS A 183 -39.08 -42.41 -20.12
N LYS A 184 -38.90 -43.72 -20.24
CA LYS A 184 -39.98 -44.69 -20.50
C LYS A 184 -40.89 -44.77 -19.28
N LYS A 185 -42.13 -44.30 -19.40
CA LYS A 185 -43.19 -44.57 -18.42
C LYS A 185 -43.42 -46.09 -18.34
N ALA A 186 -43.55 -46.63 -17.13
CA ALA A 186 -43.81 -48.06 -16.93
C ALA A 186 -45.18 -48.46 -17.52
N GLY A 187 -45.21 -49.50 -18.35
CA GLY A 187 -46.43 -49.97 -19.02
C GLY A 187 -47.41 -50.63 -18.05
N LYS A 188 -48.61 -50.07 -17.91
CA LYS A 188 -49.72 -50.66 -17.15
C LYS A 188 -50.42 -51.74 -18.00
N LYS A 189 -50.98 -52.78 -17.36
CA LYS A 189 -51.59 -53.95 -18.02
C LYS A 189 -52.73 -53.57 -18.97
N LYS A 190 -52.91 -54.37 -20.03
CA LYS A 190 -54.10 -54.35 -20.90
C LYS A 190 -55.38 -54.57 -20.08
N GLY A 191 -56.33 -53.64 -20.23
CA GLY A 191 -57.77 -53.87 -20.15
C GLY A 191 -58.38 -53.59 -21.52
N LYS A 192 -59.60 -54.07 -21.80
CA LYS A 192 -60.20 -54.01 -23.14
C LYS A 192 -61.61 -53.38 -23.07
N ASP A 193 -62.08 -52.94 -24.23
CA ASP A 193 -63.45 -52.55 -24.56
C ASP A 193 -63.89 -51.15 -24.04
N GLY A 194 -64.45 -50.33 -24.94
CA GLY A 194 -64.85 -48.93 -24.68
C GLY A 194 -64.66 -48.04 -25.92
N VAL A 195 -65.75 -47.46 -26.43
CA VAL A 195 -65.82 -46.68 -27.69
C VAL A 195 -65.25 -45.26 -27.52
N GLU A 196 -64.84 -44.64 -28.62
CA GLU A 196 -64.36 -43.26 -28.71
C GLU A 196 -65.44 -42.23 -28.37
N GLU A 197 -65.06 -41.16 -27.66
CA GLU A 197 -65.76 -39.87 -27.75
C GLU A 197 -64.72 -38.75 -27.68
N ALA A 198 -64.87 -37.71 -28.52
CA ALA A 198 -63.77 -36.81 -28.83
C ALA A 198 -63.76 -35.55 -27.95
N ALA A 199 -62.68 -35.37 -27.17
CA ALA A 199 -62.36 -34.12 -26.49
C ALA A 199 -61.10 -33.51 -27.11
N GLN A 200 -61.23 -32.35 -27.75
CA GLN A 200 -60.09 -31.57 -28.19
C GLN A 200 -59.37 -30.97 -26.98
N HIS A 201 -58.15 -31.41 -26.73
CA HIS A 201 -57.18 -30.69 -25.91
C HIS A 201 -56.00 -30.29 -26.79
N ASP A 202 -55.62 -29.01 -26.75
CA ASP A 202 -54.40 -28.52 -27.38
C ASP A 202 -53.17 -29.11 -26.65
N ASP A 203 -52.71 -30.27 -27.10
CA ASP A 203 -51.36 -30.74 -26.82
C ASP A 203 -50.37 -29.79 -27.50
N LYS A 204 -50.02 -28.71 -26.78
CA LYS A 204 -48.86 -27.88 -27.09
C LYS A 204 -47.63 -28.79 -27.05
N GLU A 205 -47.19 -29.25 -28.22
CA GLU A 205 -45.92 -29.95 -28.37
C GLU A 205 -44.81 -29.14 -27.70
N SER A 206 -44.37 -29.60 -26.53
CA SER A 206 -43.14 -29.13 -25.92
C SER A 206 -42.01 -29.59 -26.84
N LYS A 207 -41.63 -28.75 -27.81
CA LYS A 207 -40.55 -29.03 -28.76
C LYS A 207 -39.36 -29.53 -27.97
N LYS A 208 -39.06 -30.83 -28.10
CA LYS A 208 -37.85 -31.39 -27.54
C LYS A 208 -36.69 -30.73 -28.28
N ASN A 209 -36.04 -29.79 -27.61
CA ASN A 209 -34.69 -29.38 -27.95
C ASN A 209 -33.85 -30.66 -28.14
N LEU A 210 -32.93 -30.64 -29.09
CA LEU A 210 -31.95 -31.73 -29.24
C LEU A 210 -30.61 -31.24 -28.70
N GLY A 211 -30.02 -32.01 -27.80
CA GLY A 211 -28.64 -31.80 -27.36
C GLY A 211 -27.64 -32.10 -28.48
N ALA A 212 -26.43 -31.60 -28.35
CA ALA A 212 -25.33 -31.94 -29.23
C ALA A 212 -24.69 -33.28 -28.80
N GLU A 213 -24.27 -34.08 -29.76
CA GLU A 213 -23.62 -35.38 -29.50
C GLU A 213 -22.18 -35.21 -28.96
N GLY A 214 -21.70 -36.21 -28.22
CA GLY A 214 -20.32 -36.28 -27.72
C GLY A 214 -19.93 -35.21 -26.70
N VAL A 215 -20.90 -34.67 -25.97
CA VAL A 215 -20.67 -33.59 -24.98
C VAL A 215 -20.18 -34.18 -23.67
N THR A 216 -18.92 -33.90 -23.35
CA THR A 216 -18.27 -34.42 -22.13
C THR A 216 -18.41 -33.47 -20.94
N PHE A 217 -18.46 -32.16 -21.19
CA PHE A 217 -18.53 -31.14 -20.13
C PHE A 217 -19.40 -29.95 -20.53
N GLY A 218 -19.98 -29.30 -19.52
CA GLY A 218 -20.42 -27.92 -19.54
C GLY A 218 -19.45 -27.02 -18.78
N LEU A 219 -19.40 -25.74 -19.13
CA LEU A 219 -18.74 -24.66 -18.39
C LEU A 219 -19.70 -23.47 -18.28
N VAL A 220 -19.76 -22.84 -17.11
CA VAL A 220 -20.47 -21.58 -16.88
C VAL A 220 -19.48 -20.57 -16.28
N PRO A 221 -19.11 -19.50 -17.01
CA PRO A 221 -18.30 -18.42 -16.43
C PRO A 221 -19.13 -17.60 -15.44
N MET A 222 -18.48 -17.04 -14.42
CA MET A 222 -19.13 -16.12 -13.48
C MET A 222 -19.67 -14.86 -14.20
N PRO A 223 -20.98 -14.54 -14.12
CA PRO A 223 -21.53 -13.33 -14.74
C PRO A 223 -21.09 -12.07 -13.97
N ARG A 224 -20.31 -11.20 -14.62
CA ARG A 224 -19.77 -9.95 -14.03
C ARG A 224 -20.84 -8.91 -13.66
N GLN A 225 -22.09 -9.11 -14.08
CA GLN A 225 -23.24 -8.24 -13.85
C GLN A 225 -23.97 -8.52 -12.52
N CYS A 226 -23.69 -9.66 -11.88
CA CYS A 226 -24.42 -10.12 -10.69
C CYS A 226 -23.62 -9.85 -9.40
N GLU A 227 -24.30 -9.65 -8.27
CA GLU A 227 -23.62 -9.65 -6.98
C GLU A 227 -23.15 -11.07 -6.62
N ARG A 228 -21.86 -11.23 -6.34
CA ARG A 228 -21.28 -12.53 -5.93
C ARG A 228 -21.71 -12.97 -4.52
N VAL A 229 -22.10 -12.03 -3.64
CA VAL A 229 -22.57 -12.30 -2.28
C VAL A 229 -24.09 -12.18 -2.22
N VAL A 230 -24.80 -13.28 -2.46
CA VAL A 230 -26.27 -13.31 -2.47
C VAL A 230 -26.77 -13.38 -1.02
N LYS A 231 -27.38 -12.29 -0.54
CA LYS A 231 -28.02 -12.25 0.79
C LYS A 231 -29.26 -13.14 0.81
N LEU A 232 -29.41 -13.93 1.87
CA LEU A 232 -30.54 -14.80 2.12
C LEU A 232 -31.49 -14.21 3.19
N PRO A 233 -32.77 -14.63 3.23
CA PRO A 233 -33.66 -14.36 4.36
C PRO A 233 -33.24 -15.17 5.59
N GLY A 234 -33.45 -14.61 6.79
CA GLY A 234 -33.09 -15.23 8.07
C GLY A 234 -32.55 -14.20 9.07
N ASP A 235 -32.28 -14.65 10.30
CA ASP A 235 -31.67 -13.81 11.35
C ASP A 235 -30.19 -13.53 11.09
N GLY A 236 -29.74 -12.31 11.39
CA GLY A 236 -28.36 -11.86 11.17
C GLY A 236 -28.05 -11.52 9.70
N PHE A 237 -26.81 -11.73 9.29
CA PHE A 237 -26.38 -11.63 7.90
C PHE A 237 -26.05 -13.02 7.35
N GLN A 238 -27.04 -13.65 6.71
CA GLN A 238 -26.89 -14.95 6.05
C GLN A 238 -26.68 -14.75 4.54
N TYR A 239 -25.74 -15.49 3.95
CA TYR A 239 -25.43 -15.38 2.53
C TYR A 239 -24.90 -16.70 1.95
N ILE A 240 -24.99 -16.81 0.62
CA ILE A 240 -24.39 -17.85 -0.21
C ILE A 240 -23.61 -17.18 -1.35
N LEU A 241 -22.53 -17.81 -1.82
CA LEU A 241 -21.74 -17.31 -2.95
C LEU A 241 -22.35 -17.73 -4.28
N LEU A 242 -22.31 -16.82 -5.26
CA LEU A 242 -22.98 -16.95 -6.55
C LEU A 242 -22.54 -18.19 -7.35
N GLU A 243 -21.30 -18.64 -7.18
CA GLU A 243 -20.81 -19.91 -7.73
C GLU A 243 -21.69 -21.10 -7.31
N HIS A 244 -21.91 -21.30 -6.01
CA HIS A 244 -22.77 -22.37 -5.47
C HIS A 244 -24.22 -22.22 -5.90
N VAL A 245 -24.68 -20.98 -6.03
CA VAL A 245 -26.00 -20.65 -6.58
C VAL A 245 -26.13 -21.09 -8.06
N ILE A 246 -25.08 -20.94 -8.87
CA ILE A 246 -25.04 -21.44 -10.25
C ILE A 246 -24.97 -22.96 -10.29
N GLU A 247 -24.23 -23.60 -9.37
CA GLU A 247 -24.20 -25.07 -9.25
C GLU A 247 -25.60 -25.65 -9.02
N MET A 248 -26.40 -25.03 -8.14
CA MET A 248 -27.77 -25.45 -7.83
C MET A 248 -28.73 -25.44 -9.03
N VAL A 249 -28.46 -24.62 -10.07
CA VAL A 249 -29.26 -24.56 -11.30
C VAL A 249 -28.56 -25.16 -12.53
N ALA A 250 -27.41 -25.82 -12.36
CA ALA A 250 -26.70 -26.48 -13.46
C ALA A 250 -27.56 -27.48 -14.23
N ALA A 251 -28.51 -28.15 -13.55
CA ALA A 251 -29.47 -29.07 -14.17
C ALA A 251 -30.53 -28.38 -15.05
N ASP A 252 -30.90 -27.13 -14.76
CA ASP A 252 -31.79 -26.33 -15.63
C ASP A 252 -31.01 -25.78 -16.83
N ILE A 253 -29.80 -25.27 -16.59
CA ILE A 253 -28.88 -24.73 -17.60
C ILE A 253 -28.52 -25.81 -18.65
N PHE A 254 -28.17 -27.01 -18.19
CA PHE A 254 -27.80 -28.15 -19.04
C PHE A 254 -28.92 -29.20 -19.12
N SER A 255 -30.17 -28.77 -19.06
CA SER A 255 -31.41 -29.60 -19.07
C SER A 255 -31.58 -30.57 -20.26
N MET A 256 -30.66 -30.54 -21.23
CA MET A 256 -30.59 -31.47 -22.35
C MET A 256 -29.70 -32.70 -22.11
N TYR A 257 -29.00 -32.73 -20.98
CA TYR A 257 -28.00 -33.74 -20.63
C TYR A 257 -28.21 -34.19 -19.18
N GLU A 258 -27.69 -35.36 -18.79
CA GLU A 258 -27.64 -35.74 -17.38
C GLU A 258 -26.43 -35.08 -16.71
N VAL A 259 -26.67 -34.15 -15.79
CA VAL A 259 -25.64 -33.58 -14.91
C VAL A 259 -25.25 -34.63 -13.86
N LYS A 260 -24.01 -35.12 -13.92
CA LYS A 260 -23.48 -36.10 -12.94
C LYS A 260 -22.81 -35.44 -11.75
N TYR A 261 -22.15 -34.30 -11.98
CA TYR A 261 -21.32 -33.62 -10.99
C TYR A 261 -21.03 -32.18 -11.44
N THR A 262 -20.86 -31.28 -10.47
CA THR A 262 -20.44 -29.89 -10.67
C THR A 262 -19.23 -29.58 -9.79
N ASP A 263 -18.34 -28.69 -10.21
CA ASP A 263 -17.26 -28.14 -9.40
C ASP A 263 -17.02 -26.66 -9.72
N VAL A 264 -16.44 -25.93 -8.78
CA VAL A 264 -15.98 -24.56 -8.99
C VAL A 264 -14.48 -24.62 -9.22
N ILE A 265 -14.00 -24.09 -10.36
CA ILE A 265 -12.58 -24.10 -10.73
C ILE A 265 -12.02 -22.70 -11.01
N CYS A 266 -10.73 -22.53 -10.73
CA CYS A 266 -9.93 -21.33 -10.98
C CYS A 266 -8.60 -21.73 -11.62
N VAL A 267 -8.09 -20.93 -12.56
CA VAL A 267 -6.78 -21.14 -13.20
C VAL A 267 -5.88 -19.92 -13.01
N THR A 268 -4.76 -20.11 -12.31
CA THR A 268 -3.68 -19.12 -12.25
C THR A 268 -2.72 -19.35 -13.40
N ARG A 269 -2.40 -18.28 -14.13
CA ARG A 269 -1.44 -18.24 -15.23
C ARG A 269 -0.19 -17.46 -14.83
N ASN A 270 0.92 -17.72 -15.51
CA ASN A 270 2.05 -16.81 -15.52
C ASN A 270 1.58 -15.40 -15.93
N ALA A 271 2.18 -14.36 -15.34
CA ALA A 271 1.98 -12.95 -15.69
C ALA A 271 3.29 -12.14 -15.59
N ASP A 272 4.46 -12.80 -15.60
CA ASP A 272 5.74 -12.13 -15.32
C ASP A 272 6.19 -11.25 -16.49
N LEU A 273 5.96 -9.95 -16.32
CA LEU A 273 6.49 -8.89 -17.18
C LEU A 273 7.96 -8.64 -16.83
N ASP A 274 8.83 -9.46 -17.43
CA ASP A 274 10.28 -9.26 -17.42
C ASP A 274 10.62 -8.04 -18.30
N ALA A 275 10.72 -6.88 -17.66
CA ALA A 275 10.71 -5.54 -18.29
C ALA A 275 12.08 -5.10 -18.86
N THR A 276 12.95 -6.07 -19.18
CA THR A 276 14.25 -5.91 -19.82
C THR A 276 14.18 -6.07 -21.35
N GLU A 277 13.01 -6.41 -21.90
CA GLU A 277 12.80 -6.68 -23.33
C GLU A 277 12.30 -5.46 -24.14
N SER A 278 12.99 -4.31 -24.03
CA SER A 278 12.65 -3.10 -24.80
C SER A 278 13.85 -2.40 -25.46
N THR A 279 14.90 -3.17 -25.74
CA THR A 279 15.99 -2.90 -26.69
C THR A 279 16.37 -4.27 -27.27
N ASP A 280 16.45 -4.51 -28.59
CA ASP A 280 16.40 -3.56 -29.72
C ASP A 280 15.23 -3.84 -30.68
N ALA A 281 14.82 -2.82 -31.44
CA ALA A 281 13.71 -2.85 -32.41
C ALA A 281 14.14 -2.42 -33.83
N GLN A 282 15.45 -2.47 -34.09
CA GLN A 282 16.07 -2.33 -35.41
C GLN A 282 17.03 -3.52 -35.55
N ASP A 283 17.04 -4.17 -36.72
CA ASP A 283 17.78 -5.41 -37.05
C ASP A 283 17.38 -6.71 -36.29
N GLU A 284 16.09 -7.09 -36.32
CA GLU A 284 15.62 -8.38 -35.78
C GLU A 284 15.97 -9.61 -36.65
N ASP A 285 16.79 -10.54 -36.12
CA ASP A 285 16.91 -11.92 -36.65
C ASP A 285 15.58 -12.69 -36.45
N TYR A 286 15.20 -13.51 -37.43
CA TYR A 286 14.10 -14.48 -37.32
C TYR A 286 14.19 -15.37 -36.07
N ARG A 287 15.40 -15.66 -35.56
CA ARG A 287 15.59 -16.35 -34.27
C ARG A 287 15.11 -15.52 -33.07
N GLU A 288 15.38 -14.22 -33.06
CA GLU A 288 14.91 -13.28 -32.01
C GLU A 288 13.38 -13.20 -32.03
N HIS A 289 12.81 -13.06 -33.23
CA HIS A 289 11.37 -13.09 -33.45
C HIS A 289 10.72 -14.40 -32.94
N MET A 290 11.35 -15.55 -33.22
CA MET A 290 10.89 -16.85 -32.73
C MET A 290 11.02 -16.99 -31.20
N LYS A 291 12.12 -16.50 -30.58
CA LYS A 291 12.24 -16.41 -29.12
C LYS A 291 11.09 -15.58 -28.54
N ARG A 292 10.76 -14.43 -29.15
CA ARG A 292 9.68 -13.54 -28.69
C ARG A 292 8.29 -14.19 -28.80
N ILE A 293 8.03 -14.98 -29.83
CA ILE A 293 6.79 -15.78 -29.96
C ILE A 293 6.71 -16.87 -28.88
N LEU A 294 7.81 -17.60 -28.63
CA LEU A 294 7.86 -18.63 -27.58
C LEU A 294 7.64 -18.03 -26.19
N LYS A 295 8.28 -16.89 -25.88
CA LYS A 295 8.07 -16.15 -24.63
C LYS A 295 6.64 -15.64 -24.48
N LYS A 296 6.01 -15.11 -25.54
CA LYS A 296 4.57 -14.74 -25.51
C LYS A 296 3.64 -15.92 -25.21
N ARG A 297 4.00 -17.16 -25.58
CA ARG A 297 3.23 -18.37 -25.20
C ARG A 297 3.48 -18.80 -23.76
N ALA A 298 4.69 -18.62 -23.25
CA ALA A 298 5.05 -18.93 -21.86
C ALA A 298 4.42 -17.94 -20.86
N ARG A 299 4.38 -16.64 -21.19
CA ARG A 299 3.80 -15.54 -20.39
C ARG A 299 2.32 -15.65 -20.04
N LEU A 300 1.58 -16.62 -20.58
CA LEU A 300 0.18 -16.90 -20.22
C LEU A 300 -0.08 -18.41 -19.98
N ALA A 301 0.99 -19.20 -19.80
CA ALA A 301 0.89 -20.61 -19.46
C ALA A 301 0.20 -20.78 -18.10
N PRO A 302 -0.75 -21.72 -17.94
CA PRO A 302 -1.24 -22.12 -16.63
C PRO A 302 -0.08 -22.59 -15.74
N VAL A 303 -0.06 -22.12 -14.50
CA VAL A 303 0.87 -22.58 -13.46
C VAL A 303 0.13 -23.32 -12.32
N ARG A 304 -1.15 -23.02 -12.12
CA ARG A 304 -1.99 -23.63 -11.08
C ARG A 304 -3.40 -23.89 -11.58
N LEU A 305 -3.99 -25.01 -11.20
CA LEU A 305 -5.42 -25.28 -11.27
C LEU A 305 -5.93 -25.47 -9.83
N GLU A 306 -6.98 -24.75 -9.47
CA GLU A 306 -7.68 -24.91 -8.21
C GLU A 306 -9.10 -25.41 -8.46
N ALA A 307 -9.58 -26.29 -7.60
CA ALA A 307 -10.97 -26.76 -7.55
C ALA A 307 -11.47 -26.72 -6.10
N GLU A 308 -12.76 -26.47 -5.86
CA GLU A 308 -13.29 -26.50 -4.49
C GLU A 308 -13.35 -27.92 -3.93
N ARG A 309 -13.47 -28.92 -4.80
CA ARG A 309 -13.62 -30.33 -4.44
C ARG A 309 -12.72 -31.23 -5.31
N PRO A 310 -12.53 -32.52 -4.96
CA PRO A 310 -11.67 -33.40 -5.72
C PRO A 310 -12.22 -33.68 -7.12
N LEU A 311 -11.50 -33.26 -8.16
CA LEU A 311 -11.85 -33.53 -9.55
C LEU A 311 -11.89 -35.04 -9.81
N SER A 312 -12.91 -35.54 -10.50
CA SER A 312 -12.94 -36.95 -10.92
C SER A 312 -11.83 -37.22 -11.95
N GLU A 313 -11.26 -38.43 -11.97
CA GLU A 313 -10.13 -38.78 -12.85
C GLU A 313 -10.32 -38.36 -14.32
N THR A 314 -11.53 -38.51 -14.87
CA THR A 314 -11.86 -38.10 -16.23
C THR A 314 -11.74 -36.59 -16.41
N SER A 315 -12.24 -35.82 -15.43
CA SER A 315 -12.23 -34.36 -15.42
C SER A 315 -10.80 -33.84 -15.27
N GLU A 316 -10.04 -34.39 -14.32
CA GLU A 316 -8.64 -34.03 -14.09
C GLU A 316 -7.77 -34.36 -15.31
N LYS A 317 -7.85 -35.59 -15.85
CA LYS A 317 -7.08 -36.00 -17.04
C LYS A 317 -7.38 -35.13 -18.28
N VAL A 318 -8.62 -34.64 -18.42
CA VAL A 318 -8.98 -33.70 -19.50
C VAL A 318 -8.45 -32.29 -19.20
N LEU A 319 -8.67 -31.76 -17.99
CA LEU A 319 -8.22 -30.41 -17.61
C LEU A 319 -6.70 -30.28 -17.66
N LEU A 320 -5.95 -31.21 -17.05
CA LEU A 320 -4.49 -31.25 -17.10
C LEU A 320 -3.97 -31.27 -18.54
N LYS A 321 -4.55 -32.10 -19.41
CA LYS A 321 -4.17 -32.21 -20.83
C LYS A 321 -4.52 -30.96 -21.65
N ARG A 322 -5.59 -30.23 -21.30
CA ARG A 322 -5.99 -28.98 -21.96
C ARG A 322 -5.19 -27.77 -21.48
N LEU A 323 -4.82 -27.74 -20.20
CA LEU A 323 -4.06 -26.66 -19.57
C LEU A 323 -2.54 -26.87 -19.61
N ASN A 324 -2.07 -28.07 -20.00
CA ASN A 324 -0.67 -28.49 -19.97
C ASN A 324 -0.05 -28.40 -18.55
N LEU A 325 -0.79 -28.91 -17.56
CA LEU A 325 -0.38 -28.95 -16.15
C LEU A 325 -0.01 -30.39 -15.74
N LYS A 326 0.76 -30.51 -14.64
CA LYS A 326 1.02 -31.76 -13.91
C LYS A 326 0.07 -31.90 -12.71
N HIS A 327 -0.15 -33.12 -12.23
CA HIS A 327 -0.99 -33.41 -11.06
C HIS A 327 -0.59 -32.62 -9.79
N HIS A 328 0.70 -32.37 -9.53
CA HIS A 328 1.12 -31.56 -8.36
C HIS A 328 0.74 -30.07 -8.45
N GLN A 329 0.32 -29.59 -9.63
CA GLN A 329 -0.15 -28.22 -9.89
C GLN A 329 -1.66 -28.07 -9.71
N VAL A 330 -2.37 -29.16 -9.43
CA VAL A 330 -3.79 -29.17 -9.02
C VAL A 330 -3.86 -29.04 -7.51
N PHE A 331 -4.74 -28.17 -7.03
CA PHE A 331 -5.04 -28.02 -5.60
C PHE A 331 -6.56 -28.13 -5.38
N THR A 332 -6.95 -28.74 -4.27
CA THR A 332 -8.33 -28.79 -3.79
C THR A 332 -8.43 -28.09 -2.43
N THR A 333 -9.44 -27.25 -2.24
CA THR A 333 -9.70 -26.57 -0.95
C THR A 333 -11.16 -26.13 -0.83
N ARG A 334 -11.76 -26.31 0.35
CA ARG A 334 -13.13 -25.84 0.63
C ARG A 334 -13.22 -24.34 0.97
N VAL A 335 -12.09 -23.63 0.91
CA VAL A 335 -12.01 -22.17 0.96
C VAL A 335 -12.39 -21.62 -0.43
N PRO A 336 -13.29 -20.62 -0.54
CA PRO A 336 -13.67 -20.06 -1.83
C PRO A 336 -12.46 -19.60 -2.65
N LEU A 337 -12.42 -20.01 -3.92
CA LEU A 337 -11.23 -19.84 -4.79
C LEU A 337 -10.92 -18.39 -5.16
N ASP A 338 -11.83 -17.46 -4.86
CA ASP A 338 -11.60 -16.02 -4.81
C ASP A 338 -12.11 -15.47 -3.47
N MET A 339 -11.24 -14.87 -2.66
CA MET A 339 -11.58 -14.32 -1.35
C MET A 339 -11.84 -12.80 -1.36
N SER A 340 -11.81 -12.14 -2.52
CA SER A 340 -12.00 -10.68 -2.63
C SER A 340 -13.30 -10.14 -2.03
N TYR A 341 -14.33 -10.97 -1.91
CA TYR A 341 -15.64 -10.61 -1.35
C TYR A 341 -15.60 -10.24 0.15
N THR A 342 -14.59 -10.68 0.91
CA THR A 342 -14.57 -10.54 2.38
C THR A 342 -14.56 -9.09 2.83
N TRP A 343 -13.83 -8.24 2.11
CA TRP A 343 -13.72 -6.79 2.34
C TRP A 343 -15.08 -6.06 2.29
N GLY A 344 -16.04 -6.60 1.56
CA GLY A 344 -17.41 -6.06 1.47
C GLY A 344 -18.32 -6.42 2.65
N LEU A 345 -17.98 -7.45 3.44
CA LEU A 345 -18.88 -8.02 4.46
C LEU A 345 -19.14 -7.07 5.64
N ALA A 346 -18.13 -6.30 6.06
CA ALA A 346 -18.26 -5.36 7.18
C ALA A 346 -19.35 -4.30 6.95
N SER A 347 -19.59 -3.89 5.70
CA SER A 347 -20.66 -2.94 5.33
C SER A 347 -22.06 -3.57 5.28
N ARG A 348 -22.17 -4.90 5.25
CA ARG A 348 -23.44 -5.65 5.15
C ARG A 348 -24.00 -6.10 6.50
N VAL A 349 -23.22 -5.99 7.58
CA VAL A 349 -23.65 -6.27 8.97
C VAL A 349 -24.10 -5.00 9.71
N SER A 350 -24.91 -5.17 10.76
CA SER A 350 -25.35 -4.07 11.63
C SER A 350 -24.18 -3.38 12.33
N ASP A 351 -24.32 -2.10 12.69
CA ASP A 351 -23.22 -1.30 13.27
C ASP A 351 -22.67 -1.93 14.57
N LYS A 352 -23.55 -2.45 15.43
CA LYS A 352 -23.19 -3.18 16.67
C LYS A 352 -22.45 -4.50 16.39
N GLN A 353 -22.77 -5.19 15.29
CA GLN A 353 -21.97 -6.35 14.87
C GLN A 353 -20.61 -5.89 14.32
N ARG A 354 -20.57 -4.83 13.51
CA ARG A 354 -19.33 -4.27 12.95
C ARG A 354 -18.34 -3.91 14.05
N GLU A 355 -18.78 -3.16 15.05
CA GLU A 355 -18.00 -2.78 16.24
C GLU A 355 -17.40 -3.98 16.99
N ARG A 356 -18.09 -5.13 17.03
CA ARG A 356 -17.59 -6.37 17.66
C ARG A 356 -16.70 -7.23 16.75
N LEU A 357 -16.72 -7.01 15.43
CA LEU A 357 -16.17 -7.94 14.43
C LEU A 357 -15.05 -7.35 13.56
N THR A 358 -14.89 -6.02 13.51
CA THR A 358 -13.77 -5.32 12.87
C THR A 358 -12.86 -4.67 13.88
N ASN A 359 -11.64 -4.26 13.49
CA ASN A 359 -10.81 -3.43 14.34
C ASN A 359 -11.48 -2.06 14.59
N THR A 360 -11.20 -1.43 15.73
CA THR A 360 -11.55 -0.02 15.98
C THR A 360 -10.96 0.85 14.86
N PRO A 361 -11.77 1.57 14.06
CA PRO A 361 -11.24 2.44 13.01
C PRO A 361 -10.38 3.55 13.61
N PHE A 362 -9.21 3.81 13.03
CA PHE A 362 -8.41 4.98 13.34
C PHE A 362 -8.22 5.82 12.09
N THR A 363 -7.96 7.11 12.29
CA THR A 363 -7.53 8.03 11.23
C THR A 363 -6.11 8.49 11.54
N PRO A 364 -5.19 8.56 10.56
CA PRO A 364 -3.87 9.14 10.74
C PRO A 364 -3.97 10.55 11.36
N GLN A 365 -3.18 10.82 12.38
CA GLN A 365 -3.26 12.07 13.13
C GLN A 365 -2.45 13.18 12.45
N TRP A 366 -2.83 14.45 12.61
CA TRP A 366 -1.91 15.53 12.24
C TRP A 366 -0.69 15.45 13.18
N PRO A 367 0.56 15.59 12.69
CA PRO A 367 1.75 15.41 13.51
C PRO A 367 1.78 16.33 14.73
N ALA A 368 2.30 15.83 15.85
CA ALA A 368 2.43 16.65 17.07
C ALA A 368 3.61 17.63 17.00
N CYS A 369 4.57 17.38 16.10
CA CYS A 369 5.71 18.27 15.85
C CYS A 369 5.37 19.51 15.00
N LEU A 370 4.20 19.54 14.35
CA LEU A 370 3.75 20.62 13.45
C LEU A 370 2.47 21.28 13.96
N ASP A 371 2.50 22.61 13.99
CA ASP A 371 1.33 23.47 14.16
C ASP A 371 0.53 23.47 12.84
N ARG A 372 -0.79 23.30 12.92
CA ARG A 372 -1.67 23.22 11.73
C ARG A 372 -2.11 24.60 11.23
N ASN A 373 -2.00 25.63 12.07
CA ASN A 373 -2.42 26.99 11.76
C ASN A 373 -1.26 27.89 11.28
N ARG A 374 -0.05 27.33 11.18
CA ARG A 374 1.14 27.97 10.58
C ARG A 374 1.46 27.34 9.22
N HIS A 375 2.18 28.06 8.37
CA HIS A 375 2.75 27.48 7.16
C HIS A 375 3.70 26.32 7.51
N ILE A 376 3.70 25.28 6.69
CA ILE A 376 4.59 24.12 6.85
C ILE A 376 6.00 24.48 6.41
N MET A 377 6.14 25.28 5.34
CA MET A 377 7.42 25.69 4.80
C MET A 377 8.28 26.44 5.82
N ASP A 378 7.68 27.33 6.63
CA ASP A 378 8.41 28.02 7.71
C ASP A 378 8.86 27.04 8.79
N GLN A 379 7.98 26.13 9.20
CA GLN A 379 8.24 25.17 10.28
C GLN A 379 9.34 24.15 9.95
N VAL A 380 9.48 23.76 8.68
CA VAL A 380 10.60 22.88 8.24
C VAL A 380 11.91 23.64 8.05
N CYS A 381 11.87 24.98 7.92
CA CYS A 381 13.05 25.84 7.98
C CYS A 381 13.49 26.16 9.43
N GLU A 382 12.56 26.14 10.39
CA GLU A 382 12.87 26.30 11.82
C GLU A 382 13.56 25.07 12.41
N LYS A 383 13.21 23.86 11.94
CA LYS A 383 13.73 22.58 12.43
C LYS A 383 13.51 21.45 11.42
N GLU A 384 14.32 20.41 11.52
CA GLU A 384 14.06 19.15 10.83
C GLU A 384 12.78 18.47 11.36
N VAL A 385 12.10 17.74 10.48
CA VAL A 385 10.81 17.08 10.79
C VAL A 385 10.86 15.62 10.38
N LEU A 386 10.41 14.73 11.27
CA LEU A 386 10.14 13.33 10.98
C LEU A 386 8.63 13.10 11.07
N LEU A 387 8.05 12.50 10.03
CA LEU A 387 6.65 12.05 9.97
C LEU A 387 6.61 10.52 9.99
N SER A 388 5.69 9.93 10.77
CA SER A 388 5.56 8.48 10.93
C SER A 388 4.20 7.96 10.44
N TYR A 389 4.16 7.50 9.19
CA TYR A 389 2.99 6.86 8.60
C TYR A 389 2.82 5.43 9.15
N PRO A 390 1.58 4.90 9.29
CA PRO A 390 0.29 5.55 9.05
C PRO A 390 -0.26 6.23 10.31
N TYR A 391 0.52 6.29 11.40
CA TYR A 391 0.09 6.85 12.69
C TYR A 391 -0.20 8.36 12.57
N GLU A 392 0.61 9.04 11.78
CA GLU A 392 0.48 10.43 11.38
C GLU A 392 0.05 10.55 9.90
N SER A 393 -0.58 11.65 9.52
CA SER A 393 -1.09 11.89 8.17
C SER A 393 -0.02 12.42 7.22
N MET A 394 -0.19 12.12 5.93
CA MET A 394 0.61 12.65 4.82
C MET A 394 0.19 14.09 4.43
N ASP A 395 -0.95 14.58 4.93
CA ASP A 395 -1.48 15.93 4.64
C ASP A 395 -0.46 17.08 4.79
N PRO A 396 0.44 17.11 5.80
CA PRO A 396 1.42 18.20 5.93
C PRO A 396 2.44 18.24 4.79
N PHE A 397 2.82 17.09 4.21
CA PHE A 397 3.70 17.04 3.05
C PHE A 397 2.97 17.47 1.76
N VAL A 398 1.68 17.12 1.63
CA VAL A 398 0.83 17.64 0.55
C VAL A 398 0.61 19.15 0.70
N GLN A 399 0.47 19.66 1.93
CA GLN A 399 0.38 21.10 2.21
C GLN A 399 1.70 21.82 1.90
N LEU A 400 2.86 21.26 2.27
CA LEU A 400 4.16 21.82 1.90
C LEU A 400 4.31 21.98 0.38
N LEU A 401 3.84 21.00 -0.41
CA LEU A 401 3.82 21.11 -1.88
C LEU A 401 2.81 22.14 -2.42
N ARG A 402 1.69 22.39 -1.72
CA ARG A 402 0.69 23.43 -2.08
C ARG A 402 1.13 24.85 -1.69
N GLU A 403 1.89 24.97 -0.61
CA GLU A 403 2.58 26.21 -0.25
C GLU A 403 3.68 26.48 -1.29
N ALA A 404 4.52 25.48 -1.57
CA ALA A 404 5.58 25.59 -2.57
C ALA A 404 5.08 25.76 -4.02
N SER A 405 3.83 25.39 -4.34
CA SER A 405 3.25 25.65 -5.67
C SER A 405 2.81 27.09 -5.87
N THR A 406 2.48 27.81 -4.78
CA THR A 406 1.95 29.20 -4.83
C THR A 406 2.98 30.25 -4.40
N ASP A 407 3.92 29.91 -3.52
CA ASP A 407 4.94 30.82 -3.01
C ASP A 407 5.84 31.41 -4.13
N PRO A 408 6.13 32.73 -4.14
CA PRO A 408 6.90 33.39 -5.19
C PRO A 408 8.42 33.25 -5.07
N SER A 409 8.94 32.74 -3.95
CA SER A 409 10.37 32.45 -3.76
C SER A 409 10.78 31.10 -4.33
N VAL A 410 9.86 30.16 -4.45
CA VAL A 410 10.14 28.81 -4.97
C VAL A 410 10.37 28.83 -6.47
N ILE A 411 11.56 28.40 -6.88
CA ILE A 411 12.01 28.34 -8.29
C ILE A 411 11.64 26.99 -8.90
N SER A 412 11.92 25.89 -8.20
CA SER A 412 11.82 24.53 -8.75
C SER A 412 11.38 23.50 -7.71
N ILE A 413 10.72 22.44 -8.18
CA ILE A 413 10.31 21.29 -7.39
C ILE A 413 10.70 20.02 -8.15
N LYS A 414 11.53 19.17 -7.57
CA LYS A 414 12.02 17.92 -8.19
C LYS A 414 11.61 16.72 -7.34
N ILE A 415 10.99 15.70 -7.92
CA ILE A 415 10.39 14.57 -7.16
C ILE A 415 10.43 13.24 -7.92
N THR A 416 10.59 12.12 -7.20
CA THR A 416 10.51 10.75 -7.75
C THR A 416 9.15 10.10 -7.50
N LEU A 417 8.46 9.68 -8.56
CA LEU A 417 7.09 9.15 -8.54
C LEU A 417 7.03 7.70 -9.02
N TYR A 418 7.20 6.76 -8.09
CA TYR A 418 7.15 5.32 -8.39
C TYR A 418 5.73 4.79 -8.69
N ARG A 419 4.74 5.27 -7.91
CA ARG A 419 3.31 4.89 -8.00
C ARG A 419 2.47 6.03 -7.45
N LEU A 420 1.52 6.53 -8.24
CA LEU A 420 0.47 7.45 -7.78
C LEU A 420 -0.86 6.71 -7.57
N ALA A 421 -1.75 7.31 -6.80
CA ALA A 421 -3.15 6.89 -6.79
C ALA A 421 -3.90 7.52 -7.98
N SER A 422 -4.98 6.88 -8.45
CA SER A 422 -5.84 7.40 -9.54
C SER A 422 -6.45 8.78 -9.27
N GLN A 423 -6.51 9.19 -8.00
CA GLN A 423 -6.70 10.57 -7.57
C GLN A 423 -5.56 10.85 -6.58
N SER A 424 -4.81 11.93 -6.78
CA SER A 424 -3.73 12.30 -5.88
C SER A 424 -3.59 13.83 -5.79
N HIS A 425 -3.77 14.33 -4.58
CA HIS A 425 -3.65 15.74 -4.25
C HIS A 425 -2.20 16.24 -4.36
N LEU A 426 -1.22 15.33 -4.20
CA LEU A 426 0.20 15.59 -4.43
C LEU A 426 0.49 15.83 -5.91
N ALA A 427 -0.09 15.01 -6.80
CA ALA A 427 0.07 15.16 -8.24
C ALA A 427 -0.58 16.47 -8.75
N GLU A 428 -1.75 16.82 -8.21
CA GLU A 428 -2.43 18.09 -8.48
C GLU A 428 -1.63 19.31 -7.98
N ALA A 429 -0.99 19.23 -6.81
CA ALA A 429 -0.16 20.32 -6.29
C ALA A 429 1.09 20.58 -7.16
N LEU A 430 1.68 19.53 -7.75
CA LEU A 430 2.81 19.61 -8.66
C LEU A 430 2.41 20.20 -10.02
N ILE A 431 1.26 19.80 -10.57
CA ILE A 431 0.68 20.42 -11.78
C ILE A 431 0.45 21.91 -11.57
N ALA A 432 -0.20 22.30 -10.45
CA ALA A 432 -0.43 23.70 -10.11
C ALA A 432 0.87 24.50 -9.90
N ALA A 433 1.99 23.86 -9.54
CA ALA A 433 3.29 24.53 -9.44
C ALA A 433 3.84 24.89 -10.83
N ALA A 434 3.72 23.99 -11.80
CA ALA A 434 4.14 24.24 -13.19
C ALA A 434 3.24 25.29 -13.87
N GLU A 435 1.92 25.23 -13.66
CA GLU A 435 0.96 26.25 -14.11
C GLU A 435 1.26 27.64 -13.51
N ASN A 436 1.76 27.69 -12.26
CA ASN A 436 2.28 28.90 -11.62
C ASN A 436 3.73 29.25 -12.00
N GLY A 437 4.27 28.68 -13.10
CA GLY A 437 5.55 29.06 -13.70
C GLY A 437 6.81 28.51 -13.02
N LYS A 438 6.71 27.48 -12.17
CA LYS A 438 7.85 26.88 -11.46
C LYS A 438 8.45 25.72 -12.25
N GLU A 439 9.76 25.51 -12.16
CA GLU A 439 10.45 24.39 -12.81
C GLU A 439 10.15 23.07 -12.08
N VAL A 440 9.07 22.39 -12.48
CA VAL A 440 8.70 21.08 -11.92
C VAL A 440 9.37 19.97 -12.71
N THR A 441 10.19 19.14 -12.05
CA THR A 441 10.76 17.92 -12.62
C THR A 441 10.21 16.68 -11.90
N ALA A 442 9.59 15.77 -12.63
CA ALA A 442 8.99 14.55 -12.08
C ALA A 442 9.56 13.30 -12.75
N LEU A 443 10.22 12.45 -11.97
CA LEU A 443 10.78 11.18 -12.45
C LEU A 443 9.75 10.05 -12.24
N PHE A 444 9.16 9.56 -13.32
CA PHE A 444 8.18 8.47 -13.31
C PHE A 444 8.84 7.11 -13.59
N GLU A 445 8.50 6.10 -12.79
CA GLU A 445 8.87 4.70 -13.08
C GLU A 445 7.74 4.01 -13.85
N LEU A 446 7.86 3.96 -15.18
CA LEU A 446 6.88 3.28 -16.05
C LEU A 446 6.91 1.75 -15.90
N ARG A 447 8.01 1.17 -15.40
CA ARG A 447 8.15 -0.28 -15.20
C ARG A 447 7.65 -0.72 -13.81
N ALA A 448 6.75 0.04 -13.18
CA ALA A 448 6.12 -0.25 -11.89
C ALA A 448 4.88 -1.15 -12.07
N ARG A 449 4.95 -2.38 -11.51
CA ARG A 449 3.97 -3.44 -11.77
C ARG A 449 2.57 -3.12 -11.25
N PHE A 450 1.56 -3.40 -12.05
CA PHE A 450 0.11 -3.27 -11.77
C PHE A 450 -0.43 -1.83 -11.62
N ASP A 451 0.38 -0.81 -11.90
CA ASP A 451 -0.01 0.61 -11.89
C ASP A 451 0.31 1.32 -13.23
N GLU A 452 0.72 0.57 -14.25
CA GLU A 452 1.29 1.10 -15.50
C GLU A 452 0.35 2.10 -16.20
N SER A 453 -0.96 1.80 -16.26
CA SER A 453 -1.95 2.72 -16.85
C SER A 453 -2.10 4.04 -16.08
N ASN A 454 -2.06 3.98 -14.75
CA ASN A 454 -2.20 5.17 -13.89
C ASN A 454 -0.97 6.06 -14.01
N ASN A 455 0.24 5.46 -14.03
CA ASN A 455 1.48 6.20 -14.20
C ASN A 455 1.56 6.88 -15.59
N ILE A 456 1.05 6.23 -16.65
CA ILE A 456 0.98 6.82 -18.01
C ILE A 456 -0.04 7.97 -18.10
N GLU A 457 -1.22 7.84 -17.48
CA GLU A 457 -2.21 8.93 -17.45
C GLU A 457 -1.65 10.16 -16.72
N TRP A 458 -1.01 9.95 -15.56
CA TRP A 458 -0.39 11.04 -14.82
C TRP A 458 0.81 11.67 -15.54
N SER A 459 1.65 10.91 -16.24
CA SER A 459 2.80 11.49 -16.95
C SER A 459 2.35 12.40 -18.10
N GLN A 460 1.32 11.99 -18.86
CA GLN A 460 0.71 12.83 -19.90
C GLN A 460 0.11 14.13 -19.33
N ARG A 461 -0.53 14.07 -18.15
CA ARG A 461 -1.05 15.27 -17.46
C ARG A 461 0.06 16.20 -16.97
N PHE A 462 1.22 15.65 -16.58
CA PHE A 462 2.38 16.44 -16.20
C PHE A 462 3.02 17.13 -17.42
N GLU A 463 3.18 16.41 -18.54
CA GLU A 463 3.67 16.99 -19.80
C GLU A 463 2.75 18.12 -20.30
N GLN A 464 1.43 17.95 -20.23
CA GLN A 464 0.44 18.96 -20.60
C GLN A 464 0.48 20.22 -19.70
N ALA A 465 0.87 20.07 -18.43
CA ALA A 465 1.06 21.17 -17.49
C ALA A 465 2.42 21.90 -17.63
N GLY A 466 3.31 21.42 -18.51
CA GLY A 466 4.66 21.97 -18.67
C GLY A 466 5.70 21.41 -17.70
N CYS A 467 5.39 20.35 -16.95
CA CYS A 467 6.38 19.66 -16.12
C CYS A 467 7.44 18.94 -16.99
N ASN A 468 8.69 18.99 -16.56
CA ASN A 468 9.76 18.16 -17.12
C ASN A 468 9.61 16.71 -16.60
N VAL A 469 9.26 15.77 -17.48
CA VAL A 469 9.04 14.36 -17.13
C VAL A 469 10.26 13.51 -17.51
N ILE A 470 10.80 12.78 -16.54
CA ILE A 470 11.93 11.85 -16.72
C ILE A 470 11.41 10.41 -16.58
N TYR A 471 11.64 9.58 -17.59
CA TYR A 471 11.09 8.22 -17.66
C TYR A 471 12.08 7.14 -17.22
N GLY A 472 12.37 7.11 -15.91
CA GLY A 472 13.24 6.10 -15.29
C GLY A 472 14.73 6.30 -15.63
N PHE A 473 15.43 5.18 -15.82
CA PHE A 473 16.84 5.05 -16.21
C PHE A 473 16.94 3.73 -16.99
N HIS A 474 17.68 3.66 -18.10
CA HIS A 474 17.58 2.52 -19.02
C HIS A 474 17.90 1.17 -18.36
N ASP A 475 19.02 1.09 -17.64
CA ASP A 475 19.52 -0.13 -16.97
C ASP A 475 19.00 -0.36 -15.54
N TYR A 476 18.46 0.67 -14.88
CA TYR A 476 18.11 0.63 -13.46
C TYR A 476 16.67 1.08 -13.20
N LYS A 477 15.96 0.35 -12.34
CA LYS A 477 14.64 0.82 -11.87
C LYS A 477 14.80 1.86 -10.77
N VAL A 478 14.13 3.00 -10.88
CA VAL A 478 14.22 4.08 -9.88
C VAL A 478 13.15 3.86 -8.82
N HIS A 479 13.60 3.66 -7.58
CA HIS A 479 12.73 3.33 -6.43
C HIS A 479 13.09 4.13 -5.16
N SER A 480 14.03 5.07 -5.27
CA SER A 480 14.20 6.17 -4.30
C SER A 480 12.92 7.00 -4.14
N LYS A 481 12.74 7.60 -2.96
CA LYS A 481 11.67 8.57 -2.68
C LYS A 481 12.29 9.83 -2.11
N ILE A 482 12.53 10.77 -3.00
CA ILE A 482 13.15 12.05 -2.71
C ILE A 482 12.34 13.16 -3.36
N CYS A 483 12.15 14.25 -2.63
CA CYS A 483 11.64 15.51 -3.14
C CYS A 483 12.61 16.64 -2.73
N CYS A 484 12.90 17.55 -3.65
CA CYS A 484 13.71 18.74 -3.42
C CYS A 484 12.95 19.98 -3.92
N ILE A 485 12.67 20.91 -3.02
CA ILE A 485 12.06 22.21 -3.33
C ILE A 485 13.18 23.25 -3.22
N THR A 486 13.45 24.01 -4.29
CA THR A 486 14.50 25.03 -4.31
C THR A 486 13.88 26.42 -4.30
N ARG A 487 14.29 27.28 -3.37
CA ARG A 487 13.78 28.66 -3.25
C ARG A 487 14.88 29.70 -3.15
N GLN A 488 14.60 30.90 -3.67
CA GLN A 488 15.45 32.08 -3.54
C GLN A 488 15.18 32.80 -2.21
N THR A 489 16.16 32.85 -1.33
CA THR A 489 16.14 33.69 -0.12
C THR A 489 17.04 34.92 -0.33
N PRO A 490 17.01 35.92 0.58
CA PRO A 490 17.98 37.03 0.58
C PRO A 490 19.44 36.58 0.74
N GLU A 491 19.66 35.36 1.25
CA GLU A 491 20.99 34.81 1.55
C GLU A 491 21.52 33.90 0.42
N GLY A 492 20.66 33.51 -0.54
CA GLY A 492 21.01 32.66 -1.67
C GLY A 492 19.94 31.62 -2.01
N LEU A 493 20.37 30.49 -2.58
CA LEU A 493 19.47 29.36 -2.84
C LEU A 493 19.36 28.47 -1.60
N GLN A 494 18.14 28.34 -1.06
CA GLN A 494 17.82 27.36 -0.03
C GLN A 494 17.09 26.17 -0.64
N HIS A 495 17.39 24.97 -0.13
CA HIS A 495 16.71 23.74 -0.52
C HIS A 495 15.91 23.20 0.67
N ILE A 496 14.75 22.61 0.39
CA ILE A 496 13.97 21.82 1.33
C ILE A 496 13.92 20.40 0.77
N THR A 497 14.56 19.46 1.46
CA THR A 497 14.71 18.08 0.99
C THR A 497 13.89 17.14 1.86
N GLN A 498 12.98 16.40 1.23
CA GLN A 498 12.23 15.31 1.85
C GLN A 498 12.75 13.96 1.35
N LEU A 499 12.86 12.99 2.26
CA LEU A 499 13.35 11.64 2.03
C LEU A 499 12.40 10.61 2.68
N GLY A 500 11.94 9.62 1.91
CA GLY A 500 10.94 8.64 2.34
C GLY A 500 11.39 7.19 2.25
N THR A 501 11.04 6.38 3.26
CA THR A 501 11.18 4.90 3.16
C THR A 501 10.10 4.29 2.26
N GLY A 502 8.92 4.95 2.21
CA GLY A 502 7.72 4.56 1.47
C GLY A 502 7.41 5.44 0.25
N ASN A 503 6.44 5.03 -0.55
CA ASN A 503 5.98 5.76 -1.74
C ASN A 503 4.95 6.86 -1.42
N TYR A 504 4.89 7.88 -2.28
CA TYR A 504 3.99 9.03 -2.17
C TYR A 504 2.51 8.73 -2.52
N ASN A 505 1.99 7.58 -2.11
CA ASN A 505 0.61 7.17 -2.40
C ASN A 505 -0.26 7.28 -1.14
N GLU A 506 -1.19 8.23 -1.18
CA GLU A 506 -2.11 8.63 -0.10
C GLU A 506 -3.04 7.49 0.38
N LYS A 507 -3.17 6.39 -0.38
CA LYS A 507 -3.92 5.18 0.02
C LYS A 507 -3.03 4.22 0.79
N THR A 508 -1.81 3.92 0.31
CA THR A 508 -0.88 3.00 1.00
C THR A 508 -0.30 3.62 2.27
N ALA A 509 -0.11 4.94 2.32
CA ALA A 509 0.30 5.68 3.52
C ALA A 509 -0.66 5.57 4.72
N LYS A 510 -1.84 4.94 4.56
CA LYS A 510 -2.81 4.65 5.64
C LYS A 510 -2.70 3.23 6.21
N LEU A 511 -1.81 2.41 5.64
CA LEU A 511 -1.60 1.00 6.02
C LEU A 511 -0.12 0.64 6.22
N TYR A 512 0.80 1.31 5.51
CA TYR A 512 2.23 0.99 5.48
C TYR A 512 2.97 1.77 6.57
N THR A 513 3.82 1.11 7.38
CA THR A 513 4.63 1.80 8.40
C THR A 513 5.88 2.43 7.75
N ASP A 514 5.85 3.73 7.52
CA ASP A 514 6.89 4.43 6.77
C ASP A 514 7.33 5.73 7.44
N LEU A 515 8.61 6.06 7.25
CA LEU A 515 9.22 7.28 7.77
C LEU A 515 9.44 8.28 6.62
N SER A 516 9.11 9.54 6.88
CA SER A 516 9.30 10.66 5.97
C SER A 516 10.04 11.77 6.71
N PHE A 517 11.32 11.94 6.39
CA PHE A 517 12.22 12.93 6.96
C PHE A 517 12.26 14.18 6.06
N ILE A 518 12.21 15.37 6.65
CA ILE A 518 12.29 16.67 5.95
C ILE A 518 13.38 17.52 6.63
N THR A 519 14.29 18.07 5.84
CA THR A 519 15.40 18.91 6.31
C THR A 519 15.66 20.07 5.33
N THR A 520 16.29 21.13 5.82
CA THR A 520 16.83 22.23 5.00
C THR A 520 18.36 22.35 5.12
N ASP A 521 19.04 21.29 5.55
CA ASP A 521 20.49 21.23 5.54
C ASP A 521 21.04 21.37 4.10
N PRO A 522 22.04 22.26 3.87
CA PRO A 522 22.54 22.55 2.53
C PRO A 522 23.38 21.42 1.92
N THR A 523 23.77 20.40 2.67
CA THR A 523 24.46 19.21 2.16
C THR A 523 23.46 18.21 1.60
N PHE A 524 22.36 17.97 2.33
CA PHE A 524 21.20 17.24 1.80
C PHE A 524 20.63 17.91 0.54
N GLY A 525 20.48 19.25 0.55
CA GLY A 525 20.02 20.02 -0.61
C GLY A 525 20.90 19.88 -1.85
N ARG A 526 22.24 19.98 -1.67
CA ARG A 526 23.21 19.80 -2.77
C ARG A 526 23.16 18.38 -3.33
N ASP A 527 23.22 17.36 -2.48
CA ASP A 527 23.15 15.96 -2.90
C ASP A 527 21.82 15.61 -3.58
N ALA A 528 20.71 16.22 -3.17
CA ALA A 528 19.40 16.04 -3.79
C ALA A 528 19.33 16.66 -5.20
N THR A 529 19.87 17.86 -5.38
CA THR A 529 19.97 18.51 -6.70
C THR A 529 20.92 17.76 -7.63
N GLU A 530 22.05 17.28 -7.11
CA GLU A 530 22.99 16.40 -7.81
C GLU A 530 22.36 15.05 -8.19
N PHE A 531 21.50 14.49 -7.34
CA PHE A 531 20.75 13.26 -7.63
C PHE A 531 19.85 13.44 -8.86
N PHE A 532 19.01 14.48 -8.88
CA PHE A 532 18.16 14.75 -10.04
C PHE A 532 18.95 15.11 -11.30
N ARG A 533 20.10 15.79 -11.17
CA ARG A 533 21.02 16.05 -12.29
C ARG A 533 21.57 14.75 -12.88
N ASN A 534 22.00 13.81 -12.04
CA ASN A 534 22.53 12.52 -12.48
C ASN A 534 21.45 11.62 -13.09
N MET A 535 20.22 11.63 -12.55
CA MET A 535 19.09 10.91 -13.18
C MET A 535 18.74 11.48 -14.56
N GLY A 536 18.68 12.81 -14.72
CA GLY A 536 18.42 13.46 -16.01
C GLY A 536 19.55 13.34 -17.04
N LEU A 537 20.68 12.72 -16.68
CA LEU A 537 21.82 12.43 -17.56
C LEU A 537 22.10 10.92 -17.70
N GLU A 538 21.21 10.07 -17.17
CA GLU A 538 21.39 8.61 -17.06
C GLU A 538 22.77 8.20 -16.52
N ASN A 539 23.24 8.94 -15.50
CA ASN A 539 24.54 8.75 -14.88
C ASN A 539 24.42 8.06 -13.50
N ALA A 540 25.07 6.90 -13.35
CA ALA A 540 25.26 6.29 -12.04
C ALA A 540 26.52 6.86 -11.38
N SER A 541 26.36 7.72 -10.37
CA SER A 541 27.46 8.41 -9.69
C SER A 541 27.60 8.00 -8.23
N ASP A 542 28.82 8.16 -7.69
CA ASP A 542 29.18 8.06 -6.28
C ASP A 542 29.53 9.44 -5.66
N ASN A 543 29.38 10.53 -6.43
CA ASN A 543 29.67 11.91 -6.02
C ASN A 543 28.56 12.49 -5.11
N TYR A 544 28.31 11.83 -3.97
CA TYR A 544 27.34 12.26 -2.96
C TYR A 544 27.98 12.40 -1.59
N SER A 545 27.85 13.59 -1.01
CA SER A 545 28.47 14.00 0.25
C SER A 545 27.92 13.17 1.43
N ILE A 546 26.60 13.21 1.61
CA ILE A 546 25.87 12.67 2.77
C ILE A 546 24.91 11.56 2.38
N LEU A 547 24.23 11.67 1.23
CA LEU A 547 23.40 10.59 0.70
C LEU A 547 24.28 9.41 0.28
N LYS A 548 23.72 8.21 0.35
CA LYS A 548 24.32 6.98 -0.16
C LYS A 548 23.35 6.37 -1.16
N VAL A 549 23.74 6.37 -2.43
CA VAL A 549 22.88 6.04 -3.57
C VAL A 549 23.24 4.67 -4.14
N ALA A 550 22.23 3.84 -4.42
CA ALA A 550 22.42 2.57 -5.12
C ALA A 550 22.52 2.82 -6.65
N PRO A 551 23.33 2.03 -7.39
CA PRO A 551 24.00 0.83 -6.91
C PRO A 551 25.36 1.04 -6.22
N LEU A 552 25.99 2.21 -6.37
CA LEU A 552 27.42 2.36 -6.11
C LEU A 552 27.80 2.50 -4.62
N GLN A 553 26.92 3.00 -3.74
CA GLN A 553 27.32 3.39 -2.38
C GLN A 553 26.61 2.63 -1.24
N ILE A 554 25.36 2.17 -1.39
CA ILE A 554 24.62 1.60 -0.24
C ILE A 554 25.26 0.29 0.25
N LYS A 555 25.51 -0.67 -0.64
CA LYS A 555 26.16 -1.95 -0.29
C LYS A 555 27.57 -1.74 0.30
N PRO A 556 28.49 -0.96 -0.32
CA PRO A 556 29.79 -0.64 0.29
C PRO A 556 29.69 0.08 1.64
N MET A 557 28.74 1.00 1.83
CA MET A 557 28.54 1.68 3.11
C MET A 557 28.11 0.72 4.23
N ILE A 558 27.20 -0.22 3.93
CA ILE A 558 26.77 -1.25 4.90
C ILE A 558 27.96 -2.13 5.27
N ILE A 559 28.70 -2.65 4.28
CA ILE A 559 29.88 -3.50 4.49
C ILE A 559 30.93 -2.77 5.34
N ALA A 560 31.29 -1.53 4.98
CA ALA A 560 32.31 -0.77 5.71
C ALA A 560 31.92 -0.41 7.16
N ASN A 561 30.64 -0.19 7.46
CA ASN A 561 30.21 0.00 8.85
C ASN A 561 30.15 -1.32 9.63
N ILE A 562 29.89 -2.46 8.97
CA ILE A 562 30.04 -3.79 9.59
C ILE A 562 31.51 -4.11 9.87
N ASP A 563 32.43 -3.81 8.94
CA ASP A 563 33.89 -3.92 9.17
C ASP A 563 34.32 -3.12 10.41
N GLN A 564 33.78 -1.90 10.60
CA GLN A 564 34.04 -1.15 11.83
C GLN A 564 33.55 -1.89 13.09
N GLN A 565 32.39 -2.53 13.07
CA GLN A 565 31.91 -3.30 14.23
C GLN A 565 32.77 -4.54 14.48
N ILE A 566 33.20 -5.22 13.42
CA ILE A 566 34.12 -6.37 13.47
C ILE A 566 35.46 -5.97 14.12
N SER A 567 36.02 -4.80 13.76
CA SER A 567 37.24 -4.27 14.40
C SER A 567 37.02 -3.97 15.87
N LEU A 568 35.94 -3.28 16.22
CA LEU A 568 35.60 -2.96 17.61
C LEU A 568 35.41 -4.23 18.47
N ALA A 569 34.74 -5.26 17.96
CA ALA A 569 34.59 -6.54 18.66
C ALA A 569 35.93 -7.24 18.91
N LYS A 570 36.83 -7.25 17.91
CA LYS A 570 38.19 -7.80 18.03
C LYS A 570 39.07 -7.01 19.03
N GLU A 571 38.74 -5.73 19.26
CA GLU A 571 39.36 -4.85 20.28
C GLU A 571 38.66 -4.89 21.66
N GLY A 572 37.60 -5.69 21.81
CA GLY A 572 36.79 -5.76 23.05
C GLY A 572 35.95 -4.51 23.33
N GLN A 573 35.74 -3.66 22.32
CA GLN A 573 34.98 -2.41 22.42
C GLN A 573 33.47 -2.63 22.21
N PRO A 574 32.61 -1.76 22.76
CA PRO A 574 31.17 -1.78 22.50
C PRO A 574 30.85 -1.69 21.00
N CYS A 575 30.15 -2.70 20.49
CA CYS A 575 29.79 -2.85 19.08
C CYS A 575 28.37 -3.41 18.96
N GLY A 576 27.77 -3.31 17.77
CA GLY A 576 26.48 -3.92 17.49
C GLY A 576 25.91 -3.59 16.12
N LEU A 577 24.95 -4.38 15.66
CA LEU A 577 24.26 -4.21 14.39
C LEU A 577 22.75 -4.32 14.57
N PHE A 578 22.01 -3.39 13.93
CA PHE A 578 20.55 -3.44 13.88
C PHE A 578 20.06 -3.24 12.44
N PHE A 579 19.16 -4.10 11.95
CA PHE A 579 18.58 -3.97 10.61
C PHE A 579 17.06 -4.16 10.61
N LYS A 580 16.29 -3.08 10.40
CA LYS A 580 14.87 -3.17 10.01
C LYS A 580 14.78 -3.17 8.49
N THR A 581 14.16 -4.18 7.90
CA THR A 581 14.03 -4.33 6.44
C THR A 581 12.86 -5.26 6.09
N ASN A 582 12.32 -5.17 4.88
CA ASN A 582 11.22 -6.04 4.49
C ASN A 582 11.68 -7.38 3.93
N SER A 583 12.93 -7.46 3.47
CA SER A 583 13.56 -8.71 3.06
C SER A 583 15.09 -8.64 3.13
N VAL A 584 15.72 -9.81 3.28
CA VAL A 584 17.17 -10.01 3.24
C VAL A 584 17.45 -11.15 2.27
N THR A 585 18.06 -10.84 1.11
CA THR A 585 18.44 -11.83 0.09
C THR A 585 19.77 -11.53 -0.60
N ASP A 586 20.49 -10.48 -0.20
CA ASP A 586 21.79 -10.16 -0.79
C ASP A 586 22.90 -11.02 -0.17
N LYS A 587 23.69 -11.71 -1.00
CA LYS A 587 24.67 -12.68 -0.51
C LYS A 587 25.83 -11.99 0.21
N ASP A 588 26.40 -10.96 -0.39
CA ASP A 588 27.56 -10.22 0.10
C ASP A 588 27.28 -9.60 1.49
N VAL A 589 26.10 -9.00 1.67
CA VAL A 589 25.68 -8.47 2.98
C VAL A 589 25.40 -9.57 4.00
N ILE A 590 24.84 -10.72 3.59
CA ILE A 590 24.63 -11.86 4.49
C ILE A 590 25.97 -12.44 4.97
N GLU A 591 26.92 -12.69 4.07
CA GLU A 591 28.24 -13.23 4.41
C GLU A 591 29.00 -12.27 5.33
N LYS A 592 28.86 -10.96 5.14
CA LYS A 592 29.45 -9.96 6.06
C LYS A 592 28.80 -9.94 7.44
N ILE A 593 27.49 -10.23 7.55
CA ILE A 593 26.80 -10.42 8.84
C ILE A 593 27.25 -11.72 9.53
N VAL A 594 27.54 -12.78 8.78
CA VAL A 594 28.13 -14.02 9.32
C VAL A 594 29.54 -13.76 9.86
N GLU A 595 30.39 -13.04 9.12
CA GLU A 595 31.72 -12.64 9.61
C GLU A 595 31.61 -11.78 10.90
N ALA A 596 30.64 -10.87 10.96
CA ALA A 596 30.36 -10.07 12.16
C ALA A 596 29.96 -10.94 13.36
N SER A 597 29.07 -11.92 13.15
CA SER A 597 28.68 -12.88 14.17
C SER A 597 29.84 -13.74 14.66
N GLN A 598 30.69 -14.23 13.75
CA GLN A 598 31.90 -14.99 14.07
C GLN A 598 32.95 -14.14 14.81
N ALA A 599 32.98 -12.81 14.58
CA ALA A 599 33.79 -11.87 15.33
C ALA A 599 33.19 -11.47 16.70
N GLY A 600 32.00 -11.96 17.05
CA GLY A 600 31.32 -11.66 18.32
C GLY A 600 30.41 -10.42 18.31
N VAL A 601 30.10 -9.83 17.14
CA VAL A 601 29.25 -8.64 17.02
C VAL A 601 27.77 -9.01 17.24
N PRO A 602 27.09 -8.47 18.28
CA PRO A 602 25.66 -8.72 18.48
C PRO A 602 24.83 -8.09 17.36
N THR A 603 24.03 -8.91 16.66
CA THR A 603 23.26 -8.50 15.49
C THR A 603 21.77 -8.79 15.68
N THR A 604 20.92 -7.77 15.60
CA THR A 604 19.45 -7.93 15.60
C THR A 604 18.86 -7.48 14.27
N MET A 605 18.00 -8.31 13.68
CA MET A 605 17.34 -8.00 12.41
C MET A 605 15.83 -8.12 12.55
N LEU A 606 15.09 -7.03 12.34
CA LEU A 606 13.63 -7.04 12.21
C LEU A 606 13.29 -7.18 10.72
N VAL A 607 13.09 -8.42 10.28
CA VAL A 607 12.84 -8.79 8.89
C VAL A 607 11.40 -9.25 8.73
N ARG A 608 10.53 -8.42 8.13
CA ARG A 608 9.09 -8.78 8.01
C ARG A 608 8.87 -10.04 7.16
N GLY A 609 9.58 -10.13 6.05
CA GLY A 609 9.23 -10.99 4.91
C GLY A 609 10.22 -12.12 4.72
N ILE A 610 10.94 -12.07 3.61
CA ILE A 610 11.96 -13.06 3.24
C ILE A 610 13.21 -12.83 4.07
N CYS A 611 13.71 -13.86 4.74
CA CYS A 611 15.08 -13.90 5.23
C CYS A 611 15.79 -15.11 4.59
N CYS A 612 16.80 -14.85 3.76
CA CYS A 612 17.69 -15.92 3.26
C CYS A 612 18.79 -16.30 4.26
N LEU A 613 18.95 -15.57 5.36
CA LEU A 613 19.87 -15.89 6.45
C LEU A 613 19.17 -16.70 7.54
N VAL A 614 19.81 -17.77 8.02
CA VAL A 614 19.38 -18.58 9.16
C VAL A 614 20.16 -18.15 10.42
N PRO A 615 19.48 -17.66 11.48
CA PRO A 615 20.10 -17.22 12.74
C PRO A 615 20.46 -18.40 13.66
N GLY A 616 21.32 -18.13 14.65
CA GLY A 616 21.59 -19.05 15.78
C GLY A 616 22.24 -20.39 15.42
N LEU A 617 22.94 -20.49 14.29
CA LEU A 617 23.71 -21.67 13.92
C LEU A 617 25.13 -21.61 14.48
N GLU A 618 25.52 -22.68 15.18
CA GLU A 618 26.81 -22.79 15.87
C GLU A 618 28.01 -22.56 14.95
N GLY A 619 28.88 -21.61 15.31
CA GLY A 619 30.08 -21.25 14.56
C GLY A 619 29.84 -20.37 13.33
N TYR A 620 28.62 -19.85 13.13
CA TYR A 620 28.27 -18.99 12.00
C TYR A 620 27.40 -17.80 12.42
N THR A 621 26.22 -18.07 12.99
CA THR A 621 25.18 -17.06 13.24
C THR A 621 24.73 -17.01 14.70
N ASP A 622 25.56 -17.51 15.61
CA ASP A 622 25.41 -17.52 17.07
C ASP A 622 24.98 -16.16 17.64
N ASN A 623 25.54 -15.07 17.12
CA ASN A 623 25.28 -13.70 17.56
C ASN A 623 24.25 -12.96 16.68
N VAL A 624 23.55 -13.66 15.78
CA VAL A 624 22.50 -13.11 14.92
C VAL A 624 21.12 -13.53 15.43
N ARG A 625 20.29 -12.54 15.76
CA ARG A 625 18.88 -12.69 16.10
C ARG A 625 18.00 -12.12 14.99
N VAL A 626 17.14 -12.93 14.38
CA VAL A 626 16.17 -12.49 13.35
C VAL A 626 14.75 -12.57 13.92
N VAL A 627 14.08 -11.43 14.03
CA VAL A 627 12.68 -11.31 14.47
C VAL A 627 11.81 -10.72 13.37
N SER A 628 10.49 -10.88 13.52
CA SER A 628 9.50 -10.45 12.54
C SER A 628 8.20 -10.06 13.21
N ILE A 629 7.52 -9.05 12.66
CA ILE A 629 6.18 -8.61 13.08
C ILE A 629 5.27 -8.68 11.86
N VAL A 630 4.12 -9.34 12.03
CA VAL A 630 2.99 -9.33 11.09
C VAL A 630 1.74 -9.06 11.93
N GLY A 631 1.09 -7.92 11.68
CA GLY A 631 -0.06 -7.45 12.44
C GLY A 631 -0.98 -6.60 11.57
N ARG A 632 -1.79 -5.74 12.20
CA ARG A 632 -2.77 -4.88 11.54
C ARG A 632 -2.18 -3.97 10.44
N LEU A 633 -0.97 -3.46 10.68
CA LEU A 633 -0.28 -2.54 9.78
C LEU A 633 0.85 -3.25 9.02
N LEU A 634 1.06 -2.81 7.79
CA LEU A 634 2.04 -3.37 6.89
C LEU A 634 3.41 -2.75 7.20
N GLU A 635 4.21 -3.42 8.05
CA GLU A 635 5.59 -3.01 8.31
C GLU A 635 6.35 -2.75 7.00
N HIS A 636 6.96 -1.57 6.81
CA HIS A 636 7.57 -1.21 5.53
C HIS A 636 8.87 -0.36 5.60
N SER A 637 9.07 0.40 6.67
CA SER A 637 10.25 1.25 6.86
C SER A 637 11.55 0.45 6.95
N ARG A 638 12.62 0.96 6.33
CA ARG A 638 13.97 0.36 6.42
C ARG A 638 14.91 1.27 7.21
N ILE A 639 15.60 0.68 8.17
CA ILE A 639 16.49 1.37 9.11
C ILE A 639 17.74 0.50 9.30
N TYR A 640 18.93 1.09 9.16
CA TYR A 640 20.21 0.43 9.41
C TYR A 640 20.91 1.11 10.60
N GLY A 641 21.34 0.32 11.57
CA GLY A 641 21.97 0.77 12.81
C GLY A 641 23.33 0.12 13.02
N PHE A 642 24.35 0.92 13.30
CA PHE A 642 25.72 0.44 13.52
C PHE A 642 26.29 1.03 14.82
N GLY A 643 26.73 0.18 15.74
CA GLY A 643 27.11 0.51 17.13
C GLY A 643 26.05 0.08 18.15
N PRO A 644 26.39 0.09 19.46
CA PRO A 644 25.41 -0.09 20.55
C PRO A 644 24.43 1.09 20.59
N ARG A 645 23.24 0.92 21.21
CA ARG A 645 22.10 1.85 21.10
C ARG A 645 22.47 3.31 21.43
N GLU A 646 23.33 3.50 22.43
CA GLU A 646 23.72 4.80 22.97
C GLU A 646 24.53 5.64 21.95
N SER A 647 25.38 4.99 21.15
CA SER A 647 26.24 5.62 20.15
C SER A 647 25.89 5.25 18.70
N MET A 648 24.77 4.55 18.50
CA MET A 648 24.37 3.97 17.21
C MET A 648 24.30 5.02 16.09
N LYS A 649 25.02 4.78 15.00
CA LYS A 649 24.84 5.46 13.72
C LYS A 649 23.56 4.93 13.07
N VAL A 650 22.54 5.76 12.92
CA VAL A 650 21.25 5.39 12.33
C VAL A 650 21.15 5.93 10.91
N TYR A 651 20.77 5.06 9.97
CA TYR A 651 20.40 5.41 8.60
C TYR A 651 18.96 5.00 8.31
N CYS A 652 18.19 5.83 7.61
CA CYS A 652 16.94 5.42 6.97
C CYS A 652 17.18 5.13 5.48
N SER A 653 16.33 4.29 4.84
CA SER A 653 16.51 3.90 3.44
C SER A 653 15.23 3.54 2.69
N SER A 654 15.24 3.72 1.36
CA SER A 654 14.23 3.17 0.44
C SER A 654 14.51 1.71 0.03
N ALA A 655 15.74 1.22 0.24
CA ALA A 655 16.18 -0.12 -0.15
C ALA A 655 15.87 -1.16 0.94
N ASP A 656 15.54 -2.38 0.51
CA ASP A 656 15.66 -3.60 1.32
C ASP A 656 17.04 -4.25 1.07
N LEU A 657 17.49 -5.14 1.96
CA LEU A 657 18.77 -5.87 1.84
C LEU A 657 18.71 -7.00 0.78
N MET A 658 18.34 -6.66 -0.46
CA MET A 658 18.23 -7.57 -1.60
C MET A 658 19.15 -7.13 -2.74
N THR A 659 19.81 -8.07 -3.42
CA THR A 659 20.67 -7.87 -4.61
C THR A 659 20.02 -6.97 -5.68
N ARG A 660 18.71 -7.12 -5.93
CA ARG A 660 18.01 -6.25 -6.90
C ARG A 660 17.92 -4.77 -6.46
N ASN A 661 17.93 -4.51 -5.16
CA ASN A 661 17.86 -3.17 -4.57
C ASN A 661 19.27 -2.56 -4.41
N MET A 662 20.28 -3.40 -4.19
CA MET A 662 21.67 -2.98 -4.11
C MET A 662 22.33 -2.80 -5.48
N ASP A 663 22.03 -3.64 -6.47
CA ASP A 663 22.84 -3.77 -7.70
C ASP A 663 22.05 -3.52 -9.01
N LYS A 664 20.72 -3.36 -8.93
CA LYS A 664 19.80 -3.24 -10.10
C LYS A 664 18.72 -2.15 -9.94
N ARG A 665 18.90 -1.23 -9.00
CA ARG A 665 17.98 -0.11 -8.76
C ARG A 665 18.74 1.13 -8.35
N VAL A 666 18.12 2.28 -8.60
CA VAL A 666 18.45 3.52 -7.93
C VAL A 666 17.58 3.63 -6.69
N GLU A 667 18.23 3.52 -5.53
CA GLU A 667 17.67 3.62 -4.18
C GLU A 667 18.51 4.61 -3.39
N ILE A 668 18.00 5.09 -2.25
CA ILE A 668 18.72 6.02 -1.37
C ILE A 668 18.74 5.54 0.08
N ALA A 669 19.85 5.78 0.76
CA ALA A 669 20.00 5.70 2.21
C ALA A 669 20.63 7.00 2.72
N TRP A 670 20.24 7.44 3.90
CA TRP A 670 20.72 8.70 4.50
C TRP A 670 20.87 8.59 6.01
N PRO A 671 21.91 9.22 6.61
CA PRO A 671 22.11 9.22 8.05
C PRO A 671 21.11 10.16 8.74
N ILE A 672 20.79 9.86 9.99
CA ILE A 672 20.04 10.76 10.88
C ILE A 672 21.05 11.41 11.84
N LEU A 673 21.32 12.70 11.63
CA LEU A 673 22.33 13.44 12.39
C LEU A 673 21.77 14.14 13.64
N ASN A 674 20.52 14.61 13.57
CA ASN A 674 19.82 15.23 14.68
C ASN A 674 19.50 14.19 15.78
N SER A 675 19.93 14.47 17.01
CA SER A 675 19.76 13.57 18.16
C SER A 675 18.30 13.33 18.52
N GLU A 676 17.44 14.34 18.51
CA GLU A 676 16.02 14.19 18.85
C GLU A 676 15.28 13.30 17.84
N ILE A 677 15.65 13.40 16.55
CA ILE A 677 15.08 12.55 15.49
C ILE A 677 15.66 11.14 15.55
N LYS A 678 16.96 11.00 15.81
CA LYS A 678 17.63 9.71 16.02
C LYS A 678 16.98 8.96 17.18
N ASP A 679 16.79 9.62 18.33
CA ASP A 679 16.25 9.00 19.53
C ASP A 679 14.77 8.62 19.35
N GLN A 680 13.97 9.42 18.63
CA GLN A 680 12.61 9.03 18.22
C GLN A 680 12.56 7.76 17.35
N ILE A 681 13.59 7.52 16.52
CA ILE A 681 13.69 6.33 15.68
C ILE A 681 14.17 5.12 16.50
N LEU A 682 15.13 5.31 17.41
CA LEU A 682 15.58 4.28 18.35
C LEU A 682 14.44 3.85 19.29
N ASP A 683 13.63 4.79 19.80
CA ASP A 683 12.43 4.50 20.59
C ASP A 683 11.35 3.75 19.79
N TYR A 684 11.22 4.04 18.49
CA TYR A 684 10.33 3.26 17.60
C TYR A 684 10.86 1.83 17.41
N MET A 685 12.18 1.66 17.26
CA MET A 685 12.81 0.33 17.20
C MET A 685 12.58 -0.47 18.49
N ASP A 686 12.82 0.13 19.66
CA ASP A 686 12.58 -0.51 20.97
C ASP A 686 11.11 -0.89 21.17
N LEU A 687 10.16 -0.05 20.75
CA LEU A 687 8.73 -0.36 20.80
C LEU A 687 8.36 -1.54 19.91
N CYS A 688 8.99 -1.71 18.75
CA CYS A 688 8.85 -2.94 17.96
C CYS A 688 9.52 -4.15 18.64
N MET A 689 10.71 -3.99 19.23
CA MET A 689 11.45 -5.08 19.87
C MET A 689 10.86 -5.56 21.21
N SER A 690 10.00 -4.75 21.83
CA SER A 690 9.25 -5.06 23.06
C SER A 690 7.86 -5.62 22.82
N ASP A 691 7.42 -5.74 21.56
CA ASP A 691 6.17 -6.40 21.17
C ASP A 691 6.15 -7.86 21.66
N THR A 692 5.07 -8.26 22.34
CA THR A 692 4.89 -9.63 22.86
C THR A 692 3.71 -10.37 22.23
N ALA A 693 2.87 -9.69 21.47
CA ALA A 693 1.69 -10.25 20.82
C ALA A 693 2.00 -10.81 19.42
N LYS A 694 2.64 -9.98 18.59
CA LYS A 694 2.85 -10.18 17.14
C LYS A 694 4.31 -10.47 16.79
N LEU A 695 5.26 -10.17 17.69
CA LEU A 695 6.67 -10.51 17.52
C LEU A 695 6.88 -12.03 17.47
N ARG A 696 7.59 -12.48 16.43
CA ARG A 696 8.02 -13.87 16.24
C ARG A 696 9.49 -13.90 15.89
N GLU A 697 10.18 -14.96 16.28
CA GLU A 697 11.62 -15.12 16.09
C GLU A 697 11.89 -16.33 15.19
N LEU A 698 12.77 -16.13 14.21
CA LEU A 698 13.23 -17.18 13.32
C LEU A 698 14.25 -18.03 14.06
N LEU A 699 14.05 -19.35 14.06
CA LEU A 699 14.88 -20.32 14.77
C LEU A 699 15.90 -20.97 13.81
N PRO A 700 16.96 -21.65 14.34
CA PRO A 700 17.97 -22.30 13.51
C PRO A 700 17.44 -23.41 12.60
N ASN A 701 16.26 -23.96 12.89
CA ASN A 701 15.55 -24.93 12.03
C ASN A 701 14.73 -24.26 10.90
N SER A 702 14.84 -22.93 10.74
CA SER A 702 14.06 -22.09 9.80
C SER A 702 12.55 -21.99 10.06
N GLU A 703 12.06 -22.46 11.21
CA GLU A 703 10.69 -22.19 11.68
C GLU A 703 10.63 -20.86 12.46
N TYR A 704 9.43 -20.31 12.64
CA TYR A 704 9.20 -19.13 13.50
C TYR A 704 8.46 -19.50 14.78
N THR A 705 8.91 -18.99 15.93
CA THR A 705 8.20 -19.08 17.22
C THR A 705 6.73 -18.70 17.08
N ARG A 706 5.84 -19.26 17.91
CA ARG A 706 4.39 -18.97 17.82
C ARG A 706 4.08 -17.51 18.23
N LEU A 707 2.91 -17.02 17.82
CA LEU A 707 2.35 -15.78 18.36
C LEU A 707 2.22 -15.87 19.88
N GLY A 708 2.42 -14.75 20.58
CA GLY A 708 2.44 -14.73 22.05
C GLY A 708 3.66 -15.38 22.71
N ALA A 709 4.67 -15.88 21.97
CA ALA A 709 5.81 -16.61 22.56
C ALA A 709 6.69 -15.76 23.51
N PHE A 710 6.60 -14.43 23.44
CA PHE A 710 7.32 -13.50 24.33
C PHE A 710 6.43 -12.90 25.42
N ALA A 711 5.16 -13.32 25.49
CA ALA A 711 4.23 -12.88 26.51
C ALA A 711 4.65 -13.37 27.90
N LYS A 712 4.41 -12.54 28.92
CA LYS A 712 4.69 -12.86 30.31
C LYS A 712 3.39 -13.06 31.07
N GLN A 713 3.36 -14.05 31.94
CA GLN A 713 2.32 -14.20 32.94
C GLN A 713 2.67 -13.35 34.16
N ASP A 714 1.65 -12.73 34.77
CA ASP A 714 1.77 -12.08 36.07
C ASP A 714 1.73 -13.11 37.22
N GLU A 715 1.88 -12.65 38.46
CA GLU A 715 1.83 -13.48 39.67
C GLU A 715 0.47 -14.19 39.87
N ASN A 716 -0.58 -13.76 39.15
CA ASN A 716 -1.92 -14.36 39.17
C ASN A 716 -2.13 -15.36 38.02
N GLY A 717 -1.13 -15.57 37.15
CA GLY A 717 -1.23 -16.42 35.95
C GLY A 717 -1.83 -15.75 34.72
N THR A 718 -2.08 -14.43 34.77
CA THR A 718 -2.67 -13.66 33.66
C THR A 718 -1.60 -13.33 32.62
N THR A 719 -1.76 -13.85 31.40
CA THR A 719 -0.87 -13.50 30.27
C THR A 719 -1.13 -12.07 29.81
N SER A 720 -0.12 -11.19 29.91
CA SER A 720 -0.19 -9.82 29.38
C SER A 720 0.43 -9.73 28.00
N LEU A 721 -0.30 -9.12 27.06
CA LEU A 721 0.09 -8.93 25.66
C LEU A 721 0.30 -7.45 25.34
N PHE A 722 1.40 -7.13 24.67
CA PHE A 722 1.72 -5.81 24.16
C PHE A 722 1.85 -5.86 22.64
N GLU A 723 1.00 -5.11 21.93
CA GLU A 723 1.06 -4.92 20.48
C GLU A 723 1.57 -3.50 20.16
N SER A 724 2.75 -3.45 19.57
CA SER A 724 3.50 -2.22 19.27
C SER A 724 2.74 -1.27 18.34
N GLN A 725 2.08 -1.81 17.30
CA GLN A 725 1.33 -1.04 16.32
C GLN A 725 0.12 -0.32 16.95
N GLU A 726 -0.65 -1.03 17.77
CA GLU A 726 -1.83 -0.47 18.47
C GLU A 726 -1.42 0.56 19.55
N PHE A 727 -0.29 0.32 20.24
CA PHE A 727 0.31 1.32 21.11
C PHE A 727 0.73 2.60 20.36
N LEU A 728 1.34 2.46 19.17
CA LEU A 728 1.77 3.59 18.35
C LEU A 728 0.59 4.41 17.80
N ILE A 729 -0.53 3.76 17.41
CA ILE A 729 -1.78 4.44 17.05
C ILE A 729 -2.29 5.30 18.22
N LYS A 730 -2.39 4.71 19.42
CA LYS A 730 -2.81 5.41 20.64
C LYS A 730 -1.83 6.53 21.04
N ARG A 731 -0.52 6.32 20.85
CA ARG A 731 0.53 7.34 21.11
C ARG A 731 0.37 8.56 20.20
N ALA A 732 0.07 8.37 18.91
CA ALA A 732 -0.16 9.49 18.00
C ALA A 732 -1.43 10.28 18.36
N GLN A 733 -2.53 9.59 18.68
CA GLN A 733 -3.78 10.21 19.13
C GLN A 733 -3.57 11.05 20.40
N LYS A 734 -2.89 10.50 21.41
CA LYS A 734 -2.55 11.21 22.65
C LYS A 734 -1.67 12.44 22.37
N ARG A 735 -0.57 12.28 21.63
CA ARG A 735 0.35 13.37 21.29
C ARG A 735 -0.35 14.52 20.55
N ARG A 736 -1.34 14.25 19.69
CA ARG A 736 -2.08 15.30 18.98
C ARG A 736 -3.12 16.01 19.85
N LEU A 737 -3.69 15.34 20.85
CA LEU A 737 -4.50 16.00 21.88
C LEU A 737 -3.64 16.98 22.69
N GLU A 738 -2.52 16.50 23.23
CA GLU A 738 -1.56 17.32 23.99
C GLU A 738 -1.04 18.51 23.17
N ALA A 739 -0.72 18.29 21.89
CA ALA A 739 -0.31 19.37 20.99
C ALA A 739 -1.43 20.38 20.72
N ALA A 740 -2.70 19.96 20.61
CA ALA A 740 -3.84 20.86 20.42
C ALA A 740 -4.16 21.69 21.67
N GLU A 741 -4.00 21.13 22.86
CA GLU A 741 -4.12 21.86 24.13
C GLU A 741 -3.01 22.91 24.27
N ASN A 742 -1.76 22.56 23.95
CA ASN A 742 -0.63 23.50 23.93
C ASN A 742 -0.75 24.58 22.85
N GLU A 743 -1.36 24.26 21.69
CA GLU A 743 -1.68 25.21 20.62
C GLU A 743 -2.77 26.20 21.04
N ALA A 744 -3.86 25.71 21.67
CA ALA A 744 -4.92 26.55 22.21
C ALA A 744 -4.42 27.46 23.35
N ALA A 745 -3.55 26.95 24.23
CA ALA A 745 -2.94 27.73 25.30
C ALA A 745 -2.07 28.88 24.75
N ARG A 746 -1.20 28.59 23.75
CA ARG A 746 -0.40 29.63 23.07
C ARG A 746 -1.29 30.68 22.40
N GLN A 747 -2.34 30.28 21.68
CA GLN A 747 -3.27 31.24 21.04
C GLN A 747 -4.03 32.11 22.05
N VAL A 748 -4.31 31.62 23.27
CA VAL A 748 -4.91 32.45 24.34
C VAL A 748 -3.89 33.46 24.88
N GLU A 749 -2.64 33.04 25.09
CA GLU A 749 -1.57 33.90 25.59
C GLU A 749 -1.16 34.97 24.57
N GLU A 750 -1.02 34.61 23.29
CA GLU A 750 -0.80 35.56 22.18
C GLU A 750 -1.91 36.61 22.10
N ARG A 751 -3.18 36.22 22.30
CA ARG A 751 -4.32 37.15 22.35
C ARG A 751 -4.28 38.04 23.59
N ARG A 752 -3.82 37.53 24.74
CA ARG A 752 -3.61 38.33 25.96
C ARG A 752 -2.53 39.38 25.73
N LEU A 753 -1.35 38.97 25.27
CA LEU A 753 -0.23 39.85 24.96
C LEU A 753 -0.57 40.88 23.86
N ALA A 754 -1.30 40.48 22.81
CA ALA A 754 -1.76 41.40 21.77
C ALA A 754 -2.83 42.39 22.26
N ALA A 755 -3.67 42.01 23.23
CA ALA A 755 -4.61 42.93 23.88
C ALA A 755 -3.88 43.92 24.80
N GLU A 756 -2.91 43.45 25.58
CA GLU A 756 -2.06 44.27 26.45
C GLU A 756 -1.20 45.27 25.65
N ALA A 757 -0.58 44.82 24.55
CA ALA A 757 0.16 45.71 23.64
C ALA A 757 -0.74 46.77 22.97
N ARG A 758 -1.98 46.41 22.61
CA ARG A 758 -2.97 47.40 22.08
C ARG A 758 -3.40 48.39 23.15
N ALA A 759 -3.62 47.95 24.39
CA ALA A 759 -3.96 48.82 25.50
C ALA A 759 -2.80 49.77 25.86
N ALA A 760 -1.56 49.28 25.85
CA ALA A 760 -0.36 50.10 26.03
C ALA A 760 -0.21 51.15 24.92
N ALA A 761 -0.28 50.75 23.65
CA ALA A 761 -0.19 51.67 22.52
C ALA A 761 -1.36 52.69 22.47
N GLN A 762 -2.55 52.33 22.96
CA GLN A 762 -3.65 53.28 23.14
C GLN A 762 -3.35 54.27 24.28
N ALA A 763 -2.88 53.79 25.43
CA ALA A 763 -2.51 54.64 26.57
C ALA A 763 -1.36 55.61 26.25
N GLU A 764 -0.34 55.17 25.50
CA GLU A 764 0.72 56.05 24.98
C GLU A 764 0.16 57.11 24.04
N ARG A 765 -0.79 56.75 23.17
CA ARG A 765 -1.41 57.68 22.22
C ARG A 765 -2.33 58.70 22.91
N GLU A 766 -3.06 58.28 23.94
CA GLU A 766 -3.86 59.16 24.79
C GLU A 766 -2.97 60.08 25.62
N ALA A 767 -1.89 59.58 26.23
CA ALA A 767 -0.91 60.39 26.96
C ALA A 767 -0.18 61.39 26.04
N ALA A 768 0.18 61.00 24.81
CA ALA A 768 0.76 61.90 23.82
C ALA A 768 -0.24 62.99 23.39
N MET A 769 -1.53 62.66 23.26
CA MET A 769 -2.58 63.63 22.95
C MET A 769 -2.85 64.58 24.12
N GLU A 770 -2.80 64.11 25.36
CA GLU A 770 -2.92 64.94 26.56
C GLU A 770 -1.69 65.85 26.75
N ALA A 771 -0.49 65.36 26.46
CA ALA A 771 0.74 66.14 26.44
C ALA A 771 0.70 67.23 25.34
N ALA A 772 0.28 66.89 24.13
CA ALA A 772 0.07 67.84 23.05
C ALA A 772 -0.99 68.91 23.41
N SER A 773 -2.06 68.51 24.11
CA SER A 773 -3.07 69.45 24.64
C SER A 773 -2.49 70.39 25.71
N LYS A 774 -1.65 69.89 26.62
CA LYS A 774 -0.94 70.71 27.62
C LYS A 774 0.05 71.69 26.97
N VAL A 775 0.76 71.28 25.91
CA VAL A 775 1.62 72.18 25.12
C VAL A 775 0.81 73.21 24.33
N ALA A 776 -0.30 72.81 23.69
CA ALA A 776 -1.19 73.75 23.03
C ALA A 776 -1.78 74.77 24.00
N THR A 777 -2.07 74.36 25.24
CA THR A 777 -2.57 75.25 26.31
C THR A 777 -1.48 76.21 26.79
N SER A 778 -0.22 75.78 26.97
CA SER A 778 0.87 76.70 27.34
C SER A 778 1.25 77.66 26.21
N VAL A 779 1.18 77.21 24.95
CA VAL A 779 1.34 78.08 23.77
C VAL A 779 0.19 79.09 23.66
N ALA A 780 -1.05 78.69 23.93
CA ALA A 780 -2.19 79.62 23.95
C ALA A 780 -2.09 80.67 25.08
N VAL A 781 -1.55 80.28 26.24
CA VAL A 781 -1.25 81.23 27.33
C VAL A 781 -0.11 82.18 26.96
N ALA A 782 0.85 81.75 26.14
CA ALA A 782 1.92 82.62 25.64
C ALA A 782 1.43 83.58 24.54
N THR A 783 0.63 83.12 23.57
CA THR A 783 0.13 83.99 22.47
C THR A 783 -0.95 84.97 22.94
N ALA A 784 -1.65 84.69 24.04
CA ALA A 784 -2.57 85.63 24.68
C ALA A 784 -1.88 86.90 25.25
N VAL A 785 -0.55 86.97 25.28
CA VAL A 785 0.22 88.13 25.76
C VAL A 785 0.60 89.09 24.62
N ASP A 786 0.63 88.63 23.36
CA ASP A 786 1.25 89.35 22.23
C ASP A 786 0.22 89.89 21.20
N ALA A 787 -1.08 89.75 21.48
CA ALA A 787 -2.18 90.01 20.55
C ALA A 787 -2.92 91.36 20.80
N GLN A 788 -2.19 92.49 20.87
CA GLN A 788 -2.78 93.84 20.92
C GLN A 788 -2.05 94.88 20.04
N ALA A 789 -1.94 94.63 18.73
CA ALA A 789 -1.75 95.69 17.72
C ALA A 789 -2.12 95.22 16.30
N GLY A 790 -2.99 95.95 15.58
CA GLY A 790 -3.18 95.81 14.12
C GLY A 790 -4.63 95.94 13.62
N GLU A 791 -4.90 96.97 12.81
CA GLU A 791 -6.15 97.19 12.05
C GLU A 791 -5.85 98.11 10.82
N PRO A 792 -6.69 98.20 9.77
CA PRO A 792 -6.70 97.22 8.65
C PRO A 792 -6.66 97.86 7.23
N ALA A 793 -7.08 97.08 6.19
CA ALA A 793 -7.44 97.45 4.80
C ALA A 793 -6.29 97.64 3.75
N ASP A 794 -6.46 97.40 2.43
CA ASP A 794 -7.41 96.56 1.63
C ASP A 794 -6.92 96.41 0.15
N ALA A 795 -7.39 95.37 -0.57
CA ALA A 795 -7.53 95.13 -2.02
C ALA A 795 -6.38 95.34 -3.06
N GLY A 796 -6.23 94.37 -4.00
CA GLY A 796 -5.53 94.53 -5.29
C GLY A 796 -5.17 93.23 -6.06
N GLU A 797 -5.69 93.04 -7.28
CA GLU A 797 -5.35 91.95 -8.25
C GLU A 797 -4.35 92.45 -9.34
N PRO A 798 -3.99 91.74 -10.46
CA PRO A 798 -4.31 90.36 -10.91
C PRO A 798 -3.16 89.55 -11.61
N ALA A 799 -3.53 88.33 -12.04
CA ALA A 799 -3.03 87.54 -13.20
C ALA A 799 -1.74 86.68 -13.10
N GLU A 800 -1.83 85.44 -13.64
CA GLU A 800 -0.78 84.40 -13.69
C GLU A 800 -0.36 84.04 -15.13
N ALA A 801 0.86 83.53 -15.32
CA ALA A 801 1.26 82.81 -16.54
C ALA A 801 2.45 81.83 -16.34
N ALA A 802 2.28 80.60 -16.86
CA ALA A 802 3.30 79.65 -17.34
C ALA A 802 4.42 79.10 -16.42
N ALA A 803 4.38 77.76 -16.21
CA ALA A 803 5.46 76.76 -16.41
C ALA A 803 6.89 76.98 -15.83
N SER A 804 7.58 75.97 -15.25
CA SER A 804 7.27 74.53 -15.05
C SER A 804 8.17 73.89 -13.99
N ALA A 805 7.68 72.89 -13.26
CA ALA A 805 8.46 71.93 -12.48
C ALA A 805 7.74 70.56 -12.42
N ASN A 806 8.40 69.52 -11.93
CA ASN A 806 8.06 68.13 -12.26
C ASN A 806 7.47 67.32 -11.08
N ALA A 807 6.46 66.48 -11.39
CA ALA A 807 6.06 65.24 -10.71
C ALA A 807 5.59 65.24 -9.22
N ALA A 808 4.75 64.31 -8.76
CA ALA A 808 3.71 63.51 -9.43
C ALA A 808 2.83 62.80 -8.38
N ALA A 809 1.56 63.20 -8.22
CA ALA A 809 0.55 62.45 -7.45
C ALA A 809 -0.88 62.88 -7.81
N GLY A 810 -1.82 61.93 -7.88
CA GLY A 810 -3.26 62.23 -7.78
C GLY A 810 -4.17 61.75 -8.92
N SER A 811 -4.93 60.68 -8.67
CA SER A 811 -6.38 60.56 -8.92
C SER A 811 -6.84 59.17 -8.40
N ALA A 812 -8.12 58.89 -8.11
CA ALA A 812 -9.34 59.69 -8.27
C ALA A 812 -10.28 59.49 -7.05
N GLY A 813 -11.42 60.20 -7.02
CA GLY A 813 -12.44 59.99 -5.99
C GLY A 813 -13.88 60.35 -6.41
N ALA A 814 -14.79 59.40 -6.17
CA ALA A 814 -16.20 59.55 -5.78
C ALA A 814 -17.27 60.18 -6.73
N THR A 815 -18.54 59.89 -6.37
CA THR A 815 -19.84 60.44 -6.84
C THR A 815 -20.36 59.99 -8.22
N ALA A 816 -21.68 59.84 -8.46
CA ALA A 816 -22.85 59.59 -7.59
C ALA A 816 -24.08 59.13 -8.43
N GLY A 817 -25.08 58.46 -7.83
CA GLY A 817 -26.35 58.08 -8.49
C GLY A 817 -27.30 57.27 -7.59
N ALA A 818 -28.62 57.30 -7.83
CA ALA A 818 -29.66 56.74 -6.95
C ALA A 818 -30.84 56.16 -7.77
N ALA A 819 -31.86 55.45 -7.23
CA ALA A 819 -32.25 55.18 -5.84
C ALA A 819 -32.68 53.67 -5.66
N THR A 820 -33.53 53.16 -4.75
CA THR A 820 -34.77 53.65 -4.10
C THR A 820 -35.01 52.97 -2.70
N THR A 821 -36.25 53.04 -2.20
CA THR A 821 -36.86 52.41 -1.00
C THR A 821 -36.54 50.91 -0.77
N LYS A 822 -36.59 50.36 0.46
CA LYS A 822 -37.59 50.57 1.54
C LYS A 822 -37.03 50.15 2.93
N ALA A 823 -37.67 50.56 4.03
CA ALA A 823 -37.14 50.41 5.39
C ALA A 823 -37.72 49.23 6.21
N ALA A 824 -36.93 48.74 7.19
CA ALA A 824 -37.40 48.07 8.41
C ALA A 824 -36.34 48.20 9.53
N ASN A 825 -36.79 48.30 10.80
CA ASN A 825 -35.95 48.49 11.99
C ASN A 825 -36.11 47.30 12.94
N SER A 826 -35.03 46.77 13.53
CA SER A 826 -35.09 46.06 14.83
C SER A 826 -33.71 45.79 15.43
N ASN A 827 -33.44 46.32 16.63
CA ASN A 827 -32.34 45.86 17.48
C ASN A 827 -32.69 44.52 18.15
N ALA A 828 -31.73 43.59 18.25
CA ALA A 828 -31.74 42.53 19.26
C ALA A 828 -30.32 42.03 19.54
N SER A 829 -29.92 42.04 20.82
CA SER A 829 -28.65 41.47 21.29
C SER A 829 -28.86 40.06 21.85
N THR A 830 -28.11 39.07 21.39
CA THR A 830 -28.00 37.76 22.07
C THR A 830 -26.57 37.21 22.02
N GLN A 831 -26.18 36.55 23.11
CA GLN A 831 -24.84 36.03 23.35
C GLN A 831 -24.52 34.81 22.46
N HIS A 832 -23.28 34.72 21.98
CA HIS A 832 -22.81 33.52 21.28
C HIS A 832 -22.65 32.34 22.24
N LYS A 833 -23.30 31.22 21.91
CA LYS A 833 -23.03 29.91 22.53
C LYS A 833 -21.74 29.30 21.91
N PRO A 834 -20.98 28.49 22.66
CA PRO A 834 -19.82 27.78 22.12
C PRO A 834 -20.21 26.81 21.00
N SER A 835 -19.25 26.50 20.11
CA SER A 835 -19.50 25.72 18.89
C SER A 835 -19.82 24.24 19.16
N LEU A 836 -20.46 23.61 18.18
CA LEU A 836 -20.95 22.23 18.28
C LEU A 836 -19.82 21.21 18.56
N LEU A 837 -18.62 21.45 18.01
CA LEU A 837 -17.43 20.59 18.15
C LEU A 837 -17.05 20.34 19.63
N ALA A 838 -17.07 21.39 20.45
CA ALA A 838 -16.66 21.31 21.86
C ALA A 838 -17.59 20.39 22.68
N ARG A 839 -18.86 20.24 22.26
CA ARG A 839 -19.80 19.31 22.91
C ARG A 839 -19.61 17.86 22.45
N VAL A 840 -19.31 17.62 21.18
CA VAL A 840 -19.15 16.26 20.64
C VAL A 840 -17.95 15.54 21.27
N LEU A 841 -16.81 16.23 21.39
CA LEU A 841 -15.59 15.66 21.99
C LEU A 841 -15.77 15.28 23.47
N SER A 842 -16.56 16.05 24.23
CA SER A 842 -16.76 15.81 25.67
C SER A 842 -17.54 14.53 26.02
N VAL A 843 -18.22 13.90 25.04
CA VAL A 843 -19.03 12.69 25.26
C VAL A 843 -18.22 11.40 25.13
N PHE A 844 -17.16 11.39 24.31
CA PHE A 844 -16.36 10.19 24.02
C PHE A 844 -15.33 9.79 25.10
N VAL A 845 -15.25 10.53 26.21
CA VAL A 845 -14.28 10.28 27.30
C VAL A 845 -14.98 9.82 28.60
N ARG A 846 -16.24 9.38 28.52
CA ARG A 846 -16.99 8.79 29.66
C ARG A 846 -17.87 7.59 29.28
N LYS A 847 -17.27 6.57 28.67
CA LYS A 847 -17.53 5.16 29.00
C LYS A 847 -16.40 4.26 28.54
#